data_AF-A0A2W5B522-F1
#
_entry.id   AF-A0A2W5B522-F1
#
_cell.length_a   1.000
_cell.length_b   1.000
_cell.length_c   1.000
_cell.angle_alpha   90.00
_cell.angle_beta   90.00
_cell.angle_gamma   90.00
#
_symmetry.space_group_name_H-M   'P 1'
#
loop_
_entity.id
_entity.type
_entity.pdbx_description
1 polymer ?
#
loop_
_entity_poly.entity_id
_entity_poly.type
_entity_poly.pdbx_seq_one_letter_code
_entity_poly.pdbx_strand_id
1 'polypeptide(L)'
;ERPGERRPSIGSVRAVDPRQRVRFVEPGQPVPGLRTQSGRPILSESLLVEFPPTQSGAVETWFLTIGAYAGPGEYGDTVADEEPLEVPPEGGSFEVFDPEAYDSPWAGEYLVRLRGPRNESFRHEYALVEGLSTEVEIDGPSALTRLPQAGGLSPTTVKLLAGDKPFSRRVKATVGPDQKYVTTVVETDAGDALPVVVHPPRLRYQLTLRGEEPMWRTEAVRTSSSWLDQDTKFRVRPGSPLDQPLERPSLVIRDRHGAPVRTLKLETEDNITWSAELAAAASSLAVLSQGSFELEFIDSVARRRVSVRLANIVPAPTWNVSYADGSLVFDTGADADAPDLGCWSAWVWPVTAPWQPARTINIGATGEPVELPAELQDAGPLAVQLFAPDRFSFLRPPSGPGERAQTVEAEGYFGRGEDTPWSHLSAFLVGQAEQAPSDPEILPTLWDVQAGWLQKRAQVPPALSQRVREALTHDARASVHAMGRSLVATADRPAQFIASGLVHSSFDVTQEELMSPAEQKRDEIGTPWIHALDILGAIARLDEDDAEQLPSIKALKKQLAATAGEGAVKTLEMGHDRSLENSCIDATTVQIAHMNEDQQKAVLAMFFGDAGLVPGAISDENSRLIAVFDTFTHRVALSELLGDPTLMTTAVAVLRRIKSANRQLYLSARVRFERLDGVDTDDPQNRWALAPVISMVFALATRMHAHGHLPTLGKLPQAYEGWAKMAQLVPDLVTGDVVLADAMVLGVFGPNLKD
;
A
#
# COMPACT_ATOMS: atom_id res chain seq x y z
N GLU A 1 -5.69 14.37 12.67
CA GLU A 1 -5.50 14.87 14.06
C GLU A 1 -5.25 13.68 14.97
N ARG A 2 -4.30 13.76 15.92
CA ARG A 2 -4.07 12.71 16.94
C ARG A 2 -4.47 13.25 18.31
N PRO A 3 -5.19 12.49 19.16
CA PRO A 3 -5.56 12.94 20.50
C PRO A 3 -4.36 12.87 21.46
N GLY A 4 -4.06 13.95 22.21
CA GLY A 4 -3.18 13.88 23.40
C GLY A 4 -2.12 14.98 23.59
N GLU A 5 -1.89 15.90 22.65
CA GLU A 5 -0.85 16.93 22.83
C GLU A 5 -1.31 18.11 23.73
N ARG A 6 -0.51 18.41 24.76
CA ARG A 6 -0.64 19.64 25.57
C ARG A 6 -0.16 20.86 24.78
N ARG A 7 -1.01 21.87 24.67
CA ARG A 7 -0.71 23.16 24.04
C ARG A 7 0.28 23.99 24.89
N PRO A 8 1.19 24.77 24.27
CA PRO A 8 1.97 25.76 24.99
C PRO A 8 1.09 26.93 25.43
N SER A 9 1.31 27.41 26.66
CA SER A 9 0.67 28.59 27.23
C SER A 9 1.39 29.86 26.80
N ILE A 10 1.26 30.25 25.53
CA ILE A 10 1.67 31.58 25.05
C ILE A 10 0.56 32.11 24.14
N GLY A 11 0.01 33.26 24.54
CA GLY A 11 -0.65 34.28 23.70
C GLY A 11 -1.65 33.78 22.67
N SER A 12 -2.93 33.98 22.95
CA SER A 12 -4.02 33.91 21.96
C SER A 12 -3.72 34.75 20.72
N VAL A 13 -3.09 34.14 19.71
CA VAL A 13 -3.32 34.54 18.33
C VAL A 13 -4.79 34.17 18.08
N ARG A 14 -5.63 35.18 17.83
CA ARG A 14 -7.01 34.99 17.37
C ARG A 14 -6.96 34.11 16.11
N ALA A 15 -7.16 32.81 16.27
CA ALA A 15 -7.49 31.95 15.16
C ALA A 15 -8.90 32.34 14.72
N VAL A 16 -9.02 33.03 13.59
CA VAL A 16 -10.31 33.28 12.92
C VAL A 16 -10.92 31.91 12.62
N ASP A 17 -12.13 31.68 13.11
CA ASP A 17 -12.90 30.46 12.88
C ASP A 17 -12.92 30.14 11.36
N PRO A 18 -12.59 28.91 10.91
CA PRO A 18 -12.70 28.51 9.50
C PRO A 18 -14.10 28.69 8.89
N ARG A 19 -15.14 28.94 9.71
CA ARG A 19 -16.50 29.32 9.30
C ARG A 19 -16.68 30.82 8.97
N GLN A 20 -15.65 31.66 9.16
CA GLN A 20 -15.68 33.11 8.91
C GLN A 20 -14.65 33.56 7.86
N ARG A 21 -14.39 32.74 6.84
CA ARG A 21 -13.51 33.09 5.72
C ARG A 21 -14.29 33.25 4.43
N VAL A 22 -13.81 34.13 3.56
CA VAL A 22 -14.26 34.23 2.17
C VAL A 22 -14.04 32.91 1.45
N ARG A 23 -15.00 32.50 0.62
CA ARG A 23 -14.98 31.23 -0.11
C ARG A 23 -15.26 31.44 -1.58
N PHE A 24 -14.51 30.74 -2.41
CA PHE A 24 -14.87 30.54 -3.80
C PHE A 24 -15.88 29.39 -3.87
N VAL A 25 -16.99 29.63 -4.56
CA VAL A 25 -18.07 28.66 -4.76
C VAL A 25 -18.29 28.49 -6.26
N GLU A 26 -18.25 27.25 -6.70
CA GLU A 26 -18.53 26.86 -8.09
C GLU A 26 -20.03 26.51 -8.16
N PRO A 27 -20.89 27.37 -8.73
CA PRO A 27 -22.35 27.24 -8.59
C PRO A 27 -22.93 26.05 -9.38
N GLY A 28 -22.26 25.65 -10.46
CA GLY A 28 -22.69 24.59 -11.36
C GLY A 28 -21.77 23.35 -11.35
N GLN A 29 -22.27 22.26 -11.94
CA GLN A 29 -21.41 21.12 -12.26
C GLN A 29 -20.57 21.42 -13.51
N PRO A 30 -19.33 20.90 -13.60
CA PRO A 30 -18.56 20.95 -14.83
C PRO A 30 -19.34 20.41 -16.03
N VAL A 31 -19.17 21.06 -17.18
CA VAL A 31 -19.78 20.61 -18.44
C VAL A 31 -19.28 19.19 -18.74
N PRO A 32 -20.18 18.18 -18.80
CA PRO A 32 -19.77 16.79 -18.86
C PRO A 32 -18.87 16.47 -20.05
N GLY A 33 -17.77 15.77 -19.78
CA GLY A 33 -16.85 15.31 -20.81
C GLY A 33 -15.96 16.39 -21.43
N LEU A 34 -15.98 17.63 -20.94
CA LEU A 34 -15.10 18.70 -21.42
C LEU A 34 -14.03 19.05 -20.39
N ARG A 35 -12.80 19.19 -20.87
CA ARG A 35 -11.66 19.68 -20.08
C ARG A 35 -10.84 20.63 -20.92
N THR A 36 -10.05 21.48 -20.27
CA THR A 36 -9.01 22.23 -20.96
C THR A 36 -7.80 21.35 -21.25
N GLN A 37 -6.84 21.86 -22.03
CA GLN A 37 -5.59 21.13 -22.32
C GLN A 37 -4.73 20.89 -21.06
N SER A 38 -4.80 21.78 -20.07
CA SER A 38 -4.16 21.59 -18.76
C SER A 38 -4.89 20.57 -17.87
N GLY A 39 -6.04 20.06 -18.32
CA GLY A 39 -6.83 19.04 -17.64
C GLY A 39 -7.88 19.59 -16.68
N ARG A 40 -8.12 20.91 -16.65
CA ARG A 40 -9.14 21.53 -15.78
C ARG A 40 -10.55 21.22 -16.26
N PRO A 41 -11.52 20.99 -15.35
CA PRO A 41 -12.93 20.94 -15.71
C PRO A 41 -13.39 22.31 -16.25
N ILE A 42 -14.19 22.33 -17.31
CA ILE A 42 -14.77 23.57 -17.84
C ILE A 42 -16.15 23.78 -17.23
N LEU A 43 -16.39 24.96 -16.67
CA LEU A 43 -17.70 25.36 -16.16
C LEU A 43 -18.38 26.31 -17.15
N SER A 44 -19.72 26.37 -17.09
CA SER A 44 -20.55 27.25 -17.91
C SER A 44 -21.01 28.52 -17.18
N GLU A 45 -20.88 28.51 -15.85
CA GLU A 45 -21.37 29.57 -14.96
C GLU A 45 -20.19 30.29 -14.29
N SER A 46 -20.42 31.57 -13.97
CA SER A 46 -19.44 32.41 -13.30
C SER A 46 -19.03 31.84 -11.94
N LEU A 47 -17.77 32.01 -11.57
CA LEU A 47 -17.30 31.69 -10.23
C LEU A 47 -17.95 32.66 -9.23
N LEU A 48 -18.44 32.14 -8.10
CA LEU A 48 -18.98 32.96 -7.02
C LEU A 48 -17.95 33.16 -5.92
N VAL A 49 -17.96 34.33 -5.30
CA VAL A 49 -17.24 34.62 -4.06
C VAL A 49 -18.25 34.91 -2.97
N GLU A 50 -18.29 34.06 -1.96
CA GLU A 50 -19.13 34.23 -0.78
C GLU A 50 -18.32 34.85 0.36
N PHE A 51 -18.78 36.00 0.83
CA PHE A 51 -18.26 36.70 2.00
C PHE A 51 -19.15 36.45 3.21
N PRO A 52 -18.59 36.01 4.34
CA PRO A 52 -19.32 35.99 5.61
C PRO A 52 -19.57 37.43 6.12
N PRO A 53 -20.44 37.61 7.14
CA PRO A 53 -20.59 38.90 7.79
C PRO A 53 -19.25 39.51 8.21
N THR A 54 -19.07 40.81 7.94
CA THR A 54 -17.80 41.49 8.19
C THR A 54 -17.51 41.54 9.68
N GLN A 55 -16.24 41.36 10.05
CA GLN A 55 -15.87 41.35 11.48
C GLN A 55 -15.99 42.73 12.14
N SER A 56 -15.93 43.79 11.33
CA SER A 56 -16.08 45.19 11.76
C SER A 56 -17.54 45.61 11.93
N GLY A 57 -18.49 44.88 11.34
CA GLY A 57 -19.90 45.31 11.24
C GLY A 57 -20.09 46.54 10.34
N ALA A 58 -19.08 46.89 9.53
CA ALA A 58 -19.09 47.97 8.56
C ALA A 58 -18.78 47.42 7.16
N VAL A 59 -18.98 48.26 6.13
CA VAL A 59 -18.61 47.92 4.76
C VAL A 59 -17.08 47.71 4.67
N GLU A 60 -16.66 46.61 4.04
CA GLU A 60 -15.24 46.30 3.80
C GLU A 60 -14.95 46.29 2.28
N THR A 61 -13.88 46.98 1.85
CA THR A 61 -13.43 46.97 0.45
C THR A 61 -12.43 45.85 0.21
N TRP A 62 -12.74 44.98 -0.74
CA TRP A 62 -11.88 43.93 -1.25
C TRP A 62 -11.45 44.26 -2.67
N PHE A 63 -10.37 43.64 -3.14
CA PHE A 63 -9.84 43.88 -4.48
C PHE A 63 -9.78 42.56 -5.25
N LEU A 64 -10.51 42.50 -6.36
CA LEU A 64 -10.55 41.37 -7.27
C LEU A 64 -9.58 41.61 -8.43
N THR A 65 -8.80 40.60 -8.79
CA THR A 65 -7.94 40.64 -9.98
C THR A 65 -8.09 39.33 -10.74
N ILE A 66 -8.31 39.43 -12.06
CA ILE A 66 -8.45 38.27 -12.95
C ILE A 66 -7.30 38.27 -13.94
N GLY A 67 -6.55 37.17 -13.97
CA GLY A 67 -5.42 36.98 -14.87
C GLY A 67 -5.54 35.70 -15.64
N ALA A 68 -4.88 35.64 -16.79
CA ALA A 68 -4.76 34.41 -17.55
C ALA A 68 -3.93 33.40 -16.75
N TYR A 69 -4.29 32.12 -16.84
CA TYR A 69 -3.51 31.05 -16.24
C TYR A 69 -2.24 30.78 -17.07
N ALA A 70 -1.05 30.87 -16.44
CA ALA A 70 0.24 30.59 -17.08
C ALA A 70 0.92 29.30 -16.57
N GLY A 71 0.43 28.71 -15.47
CA GLY A 71 1.07 27.59 -14.79
C GLY A 71 0.65 27.54 -13.32
N PRO A 72 0.97 26.46 -12.57
CA PRO A 72 0.51 26.31 -11.19
C PRO A 72 0.94 27.50 -10.32
N GLY A 73 -0.02 28.31 -9.88
CA GLY A 73 0.22 29.51 -9.09
C GLY A 73 0.84 30.70 -9.82
N GLU A 74 1.05 30.63 -11.14
CA GLU A 74 1.62 31.69 -11.97
C GLU A 74 0.53 32.55 -12.63
N TYR A 75 0.72 33.86 -12.56
CA TYR A 75 -0.14 34.85 -13.21
C TYR A 75 0.39 35.10 -14.62
N GLY A 76 -0.44 34.86 -15.63
CA GLY A 76 -0.20 35.32 -16.99
C GLY A 76 -0.55 36.80 -17.14
N ASP A 77 -0.94 37.19 -18.35
CA ASP A 77 -1.38 38.55 -18.63
C ASP A 77 -2.64 38.90 -17.81
N THR A 78 -2.70 40.14 -17.31
CA THR A 78 -3.88 40.67 -16.62
C THR A 78 -5.03 40.73 -17.62
N VAL A 79 -6.13 40.03 -17.32
CA VAL A 79 -7.33 39.96 -18.16
C VAL A 79 -8.32 41.05 -17.77
N ALA A 80 -8.44 41.34 -16.46
CA ALA A 80 -9.22 42.46 -15.94
C ALA A 80 -8.41 43.21 -14.87
N ASP A 81 -8.52 44.54 -14.89
CA ASP A 81 -7.86 45.43 -13.92
C ASP A 81 -8.35 45.17 -12.48
N GLU A 82 -7.59 45.65 -11.48
CA GLU A 82 -7.95 45.47 -10.07
C GLU A 82 -9.26 46.21 -9.75
N GLU A 83 -10.32 45.45 -9.47
CA GLU A 83 -11.66 45.96 -9.21
C GLU A 83 -11.96 46.01 -7.70
N PRO A 84 -12.38 47.15 -7.13
CA PRO A 84 -12.80 47.24 -5.74
C PRO A 84 -14.21 46.69 -5.55
N LEU A 85 -14.35 45.65 -4.73
CA LEU A 85 -15.62 45.06 -4.29
C LEU A 85 -16.01 45.61 -2.91
N GLU A 86 -17.16 46.28 -2.82
CA GLU A 86 -17.71 46.75 -1.55
C GLU A 86 -18.62 45.68 -0.91
N VAL A 87 -18.14 45.07 0.18
CA VAL A 87 -18.85 44.00 0.89
C VAL A 87 -19.63 44.60 2.07
N PRO A 88 -20.96 44.44 2.14
CA PRO A 88 -21.78 45.00 3.21
C PRO A 88 -21.59 44.23 4.54
N PRO A 89 -21.99 44.80 5.69
CA PRO A 89 -21.79 44.22 7.02
C PRO A 89 -22.29 42.78 7.20
N GLU A 90 -23.40 42.44 6.55
CA GLU A 90 -24.01 41.11 6.56
C GLU A 90 -23.29 40.07 5.69
N GLY A 91 -22.30 40.48 4.89
CA GLY A 91 -21.66 39.64 3.88
C GLY A 91 -22.45 39.62 2.57
N GLY A 92 -22.12 38.69 1.67
CA GLY A 92 -22.78 38.63 0.36
C GLY A 92 -22.13 37.64 -0.60
N SER A 93 -22.80 37.37 -1.72
CA SER A 93 -22.26 36.57 -2.83
C SER A 93 -22.08 37.47 -4.04
N PHE A 94 -20.93 37.38 -4.69
CA PHE A 94 -20.54 38.20 -5.84
C PHE A 94 -20.07 37.30 -6.99
N GLU A 95 -20.49 37.61 -8.20
CA GLU A 95 -19.97 36.97 -9.41
C GLU A 95 -18.60 37.54 -9.77
N VAL A 96 -17.64 36.66 -10.06
CA VAL A 96 -16.27 37.05 -10.44
C VAL A 96 -16.20 37.49 -11.90
N PHE A 97 -16.86 36.73 -12.77
CA PHE A 97 -16.95 37.02 -14.20
C PHE A 97 -18.31 37.61 -14.48
N ASP A 98 -18.38 38.94 -14.57
CA ASP A 98 -19.62 39.65 -14.87
C ASP A 98 -20.10 39.34 -16.31
N PRO A 99 -21.29 38.74 -16.48
CA PRO A 99 -21.84 38.45 -17.80
C PRO A 99 -22.25 39.72 -18.57
N GLU A 100 -22.43 40.88 -17.93
CA GLU A 100 -22.77 42.13 -18.62
C GLU A 100 -21.54 42.95 -19.03
N ALA A 101 -20.35 42.62 -18.53
CA ALA A 101 -19.12 43.38 -18.78
C ALA A 101 -18.67 43.35 -20.26
N TYR A 102 -19.01 42.29 -21.00
CA TYR A 102 -18.59 42.11 -22.40
C TYR A 102 -19.69 41.48 -23.26
N ASP A 103 -19.79 41.91 -24.53
CA ASP A 103 -20.70 41.33 -25.53
C ASP A 103 -20.30 39.90 -25.95
N SER A 104 -19.01 39.54 -25.80
CA SER A 104 -18.48 38.20 -26.05
C SER A 104 -18.51 37.33 -24.77
N PRO A 105 -18.65 35.99 -24.90
CA PRO A 105 -18.62 35.12 -23.73
C PRO A 105 -17.23 35.06 -23.13
N TRP A 106 -17.14 34.97 -21.80
CA TRP A 106 -15.87 34.62 -21.13
C TRP A 106 -15.43 33.22 -21.58
N ALA A 107 -14.23 33.08 -22.15
CA ALA A 107 -13.69 31.81 -22.61
C ALA A 107 -12.19 31.70 -22.33
N GLY A 108 -11.81 31.00 -21.26
CA GLY A 108 -10.40 30.91 -20.87
C GLY A 108 -10.11 30.09 -19.62
N GLU A 109 -8.82 30.03 -19.30
CA GLU A 109 -8.32 29.60 -17.99
C GLU A 109 -7.84 30.81 -17.21
N TYR A 110 -8.32 30.95 -15.99
CA TYR A 110 -8.13 32.14 -15.18
C TYR A 110 -7.54 31.79 -13.81
N LEU A 111 -6.68 32.69 -13.33
CA LEU A 111 -6.24 32.74 -11.94
C LEU A 111 -6.90 33.94 -11.26
N VAL A 112 -7.93 33.67 -10.47
CA VAL A 112 -8.69 34.67 -9.74
C VAL A 112 -7.97 34.96 -8.44
N ARG A 113 -7.65 36.22 -8.18
CA ARG A 113 -7.05 36.67 -6.93
C ARG A 113 -7.99 37.63 -6.23
N LEU A 114 -8.20 37.38 -4.95
CA LEU A 114 -8.96 38.26 -4.09
C LEU A 114 -8.07 38.74 -2.94
N ARG A 115 -7.94 40.06 -2.77
CA ARG A 115 -7.15 40.70 -1.73
C ARG A 115 -8.04 41.46 -0.76
N GLY A 116 -7.92 41.15 0.53
CA GLY A 116 -8.70 41.79 1.57
C GLY A 116 -8.07 43.07 2.12
N PRO A 117 -8.84 43.80 2.94
CA PRO A 117 -8.43 45.08 3.51
C PRO A 117 -7.27 44.97 4.51
N ARG A 118 -6.97 43.77 5.00
CA ARG A 118 -5.88 43.48 5.95
C ARG A 118 -4.74 42.72 5.28
N ASN A 119 -4.66 42.83 3.95
CA ASN A 119 -3.64 42.25 3.09
C ASN A 119 -3.64 40.71 3.05
N GLU A 120 -4.75 40.08 3.42
CA GLU A 120 -5.05 38.69 3.11
C GLU A 120 -5.21 38.51 1.60
N SER A 121 -4.74 37.39 1.06
CA SER A 121 -4.88 37.08 -0.36
C SER A 121 -5.33 35.65 -0.56
N PHE A 122 -6.41 35.48 -1.31
CA PHE A 122 -6.94 34.20 -1.75
C PHE A 122 -6.74 34.06 -3.25
N ARG A 123 -6.55 32.83 -3.71
CA ARG A 123 -6.37 32.50 -5.13
C ARG A 123 -7.23 31.29 -5.48
N HIS A 124 -7.82 31.30 -6.66
CA HIS A 124 -8.57 30.18 -7.22
C HIS A 124 -8.30 30.05 -8.71
N GLU A 125 -8.06 28.83 -9.16
CA GLU A 125 -7.90 28.52 -10.58
C GLU A 125 -9.26 28.10 -11.14
N TYR A 126 -9.67 28.69 -12.26
CA TYR A 126 -11.01 28.48 -12.81
C TYR A 126 -10.96 28.43 -14.33
N ALA A 127 -11.66 27.48 -14.96
CA ALA A 127 -11.80 27.41 -16.40
C ALA A 127 -13.27 27.58 -16.78
N LEU A 128 -13.55 28.61 -17.59
CA LEU A 128 -14.90 29.05 -17.91
C LEU A 128 -15.07 29.16 -19.41
N VAL A 129 -16.20 28.67 -19.90
CA VAL A 129 -16.79 29.08 -21.18
C VAL A 129 -18.23 29.44 -20.89
N GLU A 130 -18.53 30.74 -20.83
CA GLU A 130 -19.83 31.28 -20.41
C GLU A 130 -20.98 30.70 -21.24
N GLY A 131 -21.99 30.16 -20.55
CA GLY A 131 -23.19 29.60 -21.17
C GLY A 131 -22.96 28.32 -21.99
N LEU A 132 -21.77 27.71 -21.92
CA LEU A 132 -21.46 26.51 -22.69
C LEU A 132 -22.36 25.33 -22.31
N SER A 133 -22.96 24.72 -23.31
CA SER A 133 -23.62 23.42 -23.17
C SER A 133 -23.16 22.46 -24.26
N THR A 134 -23.47 21.17 -24.11
CA THR A 134 -23.06 20.14 -25.07
C THR A 134 -24.24 19.31 -25.53
N GLU A 135 -24.23 18.96 -26.82
CA GLU A 135 -25.09 17.93 -27.38
C GLU A 135 -24.19 16.77 -27.84
N VAL A 136 -24.42 15.58 -27.29
CA VAL A 136 -23.63 14.39 -27.56
C VAL A 136 -24.46 13.39 -28.36
N GLU A 137 -24.00 13.09 -29.57
CA GLU A 137 -24.59 12.09 -30.47
C GLU A 137 -23.63 10.89 -30.54
N ILE A 138 -24.04 9.75 -29.98
CA ILE A 138 -23.25 8.51 -29.96
C ILE A 138 -23.77 7.56 -31.03
N ASP A 139 -22.90 7.18 -31.95
CA ASP A 139 -23.22 6.23 -33.01
C ASP A 139 -23.06 4.80 -32.48
N GLY A 140 -24.17 4.13 -32.19
CA GLY A 140 -24.12 2.73 -31.80
C GLY A 140 -25.34 2.22 -31.04
N PRO A 141 -25.18 1.09 -30.32
CA PRO A 141 -26.27 0.46 -29.57
C PRO A 141 -26.77 1.29 -28.37
N SER A 142 -25.93 2.15 -27.79
CA SER A 142 -26.31 3.04 -26.68
C SER A 142 -26.21 4.51 -27.08
N ALA A 143 -27.17 5.31 -26.64
CA ALA A 143 -27.15 6.77 -26.76
C ALA A 143 -26.51 7.45 -25.52
N LEU A 144 -26.36 6.71 -24.41
CA LEU A 144 -25.83 7.22 -23.14
C LEU A 144 -24.30 7.21 -23.05
N THR A 145 -23.67 6.18 -23.63
CA THR A 145 -22.23 5.96 -23.46
C THR A 145 -21.61 5.23 -24.63
N ARG A 146 -20.32 5.51 -24.88
CA ARG A 146 -19.52 4.80 -25.87
C ARG A 146 -19.23 3.38 -25.38
N LEU A 147 -19.59 2.42 -26.21
CA LEU A 147 -19.41 0.99 -25.93
C LEU A 147 -18.21 0.43 -26.71
N PRO A 148 -17.46 -0.53 -26.15
CA PRO A 148 -16.50 -1.29 -26.93
C PRO A 148 -17.19 -2.14 -27.99
N GLN A 149 -16.68 -2.07 -29.22
CA GLN A 149 -17.08 -2.83 -30.40
C GLN A 149 -15.83 -3.43 -31.07
N ALA A 150 -16.02 -4.27 -32.09
CA ALA A 150 -14.90 -4.91 -32.80
C ALA A 150 -13.88 -3.91 -33.38
N GLY A 151 -14.34 -2.73 -33.82
CA GLY A 151 -13.49 -1.68 -34.39
C GLY A 151 -12.92 -0.68 -33.38
N GLY A 152 -13.18 -0.84 -32.07
CA GLY A 152 -12.90 0.16 -31.05
C GLY A 152 -14.18 0.66 -30.38
N LEU A 153 -14.18 1.88 -29.86
CA LEU A 153 -15.35 2.48 -29.22
C LEU A 153 -16.41 2.91 -30.24
N SER A 154 -17.68 2.97 -29.84
CA SER A 154 -18.71 3.68 -30.61
C SER A 154 -18.22 5.08 -31.02
N PRO A 155 -18.27 5.48 -32.31
CA PRO A 155 -18.00 6.86 -32.71
C PRO A 155 -18.92 7.85 -31.99
N THR A 156 -18.47 9.09 -31.82
CA THR A 156 -19.28 10.10 -31.15
C THR A 156 -19.04 11.47 -31.75
N THR A 157 -20.12 12.19 -31.99
CA THR A 157 -20.11 13.60 -32.33
C THR A 157 -20.52 14.40 -31.09
N VAL A 158 -19.70 15.38 -30.71
CA VAL A 158 -20.03 16.34 -29.65
C VAL A 158 -20.12 17.72 -30.28
N LYS A 159 -21.28 18.37 -30.16
CA LYS A 159 -21.47 19.76 -30.53
C LYS A 159 -21.36 20.61 -29.27
N LEU A 160 -20.55 21.65 -29.32
CA LEU A 160 -20.45 22.64 -28.26
C LEU A 160 -21.39 23.79 -28.65
N LEU A 161 -22.39 24.04 -27.81
CA LEU A 161 -23.43 25.02 -28.02
C LEU A 161 -23.12 26.25 -27.16
N ALA A 162 -23.17 27.42 -27.78
CA ALA A 162 -23.04 28.69 -27.08
C ALA A 162 -24.34 29.01 -26.32
N GLY A 163 -24.23 29.81 -25.25
CA GLY A 163 -25.37 30.37 -24.54
C GLY A 163 -25.94 31.59 -25.26
N ASP A 164 -26.33 32.61 -24.50
CA ASP A 164 -26.88 33.86 -25.05
C ASP A 164 -25.87 34.64 -25.90
N LYS A 165 -24.57 34.51 -25.58
CA LYS A 165 -23.46 35.11 -26.32
C LYS A 165 -22.85 34.09 -27.29
N PRO A 166 -22.79 34.38 -28.60
CA PRO A 166 -22.36 33.40 -29.60
C PRO A 166 -20.84 33.18 -29.61
N PHE A 167 -20.41 31.99 -30.03
CA PHE A 167 -19.04 31.74 -30.46
C PHE A 167 -18.81 32.31 -31.87
N SER A 168 -17.56 32.62 -32.20
CA SER A 168 -17.17 33.07 -33.55
C SER A 168 -17.48 32.05 -34.65
N ARG A 169 -17.49 30.75 -34.30
CA ARG A 169 -17.88 29.66 -35.18
C ARG A 169 -18.57 28.54 -34.43
N ARG A 170 -19.38 27.75 -35.14
CA ARG A 170 -19.94 26.50 -34.61
C ARG A 170 -18.83 25.48 -34.37
N VAL A 171 -18.77 24.92 -33.18
CA VAL A 171 -17.74 23.95 -32.79
C VAL A 171 -18.33 22.54 -32.76
N LYS A 172 -17.79 21.65 -33.60
CA LYS A 172 -18.17 20.24 -33.70
C LYS A 172 -16.91 19.37 -33.58
N ALA A 173 -16.89 18.49 -32.59
CA ALA A 173 -15.82 17.53 -32.37
C ALA A 173 -16.31 16.11 -32.71
N THR A 174 -15.59 15.42 -33.60
CA THR A 174 -15.89 14.02 -33.95
C THR A 174 -14.80 13.13 -33.35
N VAL A 175 -15.20 12.19 -32.51
CA VAL A 175 -14.31 11.23 -31.83
C VAL A 175 -14.48 9.87 -32.48
N GLY A 176 -13.42 9.41 -33.15
CA GLY A 176 -13.39 8.13 -33.87
C GLY A 176 -13.32 6.90 -32.96
N PRO A 177 -13.50 5.69 -33.52
CA PRO A 177 -13.47 4.44 -32.76
C PRO A 177 -12.17 4.16 -32.02
N ASP A 178 -11.05 4.56 -32.59
CA ASP A 178 -9.69 4.42 -32.07
C ASP A 178 -9.27 5.58 -31.15
N GLN A 179 -10.12 6.60 -31.00
CA GLN A 179 -9.84 7.80 -30.23
C GLN A 179 -10.58 7.79 -28.89
N LYS A 180 -9.82 8.00 -27.82
CA LYS A 180 -10.37 8.21 -26.47
C LYS A 180 -11.01 9.60 -26.32
N TYR A 181 -10.35 10.60 -26.89
CA TYR A 181 -10.70 12.01 -26.86
C TYR A 181 -10.19 12.68 -28.13
N VAL A 182 -10.66 13.88 -28.41
CA VAL A 182 -10.09 14.79 -29.43
C VAL A 182 -9.95 16.19 -28.84
N THR A 183 -9.12 17.03 -29.46
CA THR A 183 -8.98 18.43 -29.07
C THR A 183 -9.65 19.31 -30.13
N THR A 184 -10.33 20.36 -29.68
CA THR A 184 -10.92 21.42 -30.50
C THR A 184 -10.61 22.78 -29.85
N VAL A 185 -10.98 23.88 -30.47
CA VAL A 185 -10.81 25.22 -29.90
C VAL A 185 -12.15 25.95 -29.90
N VAL A 186 -12.49 26.57 -28.77
CA VAL A 186 -13.59 27.54 -28.67
C VAL A 186 -13.00 28.92 -28.87
N GLU A 187 -13.50 29.64 -29.87
CA GLU A 187 -13.01 30.97 -30.27
C GLU A 187 -14.15 32.00 -30.12
N THR A 188 -13.86 33.16 -29.52
CA THR A 188 -14.81 34.27 -29.35
C THR A 188 -14.56 35.39 -30.37
N ASP A 189 -15.54 36.26 -30.60
CA ASP A 189 -15.37 37.41 -31.50
C ASP A 189 -14.38 38.47 -30.94
N ALA A 190 -14.16 38.47 -29.62
CA ALA A 190 -13.12 39.27 -28.96
C ALA A 190 -11.69 38.75 -29.21
N GLY A 191 -11.54 37.57 -29.81
CA GLY A 191 -10.25 36.96 -30.13
C GLY A 191 -9.73 35.98 -29.08
N ASP A 192 -10.49 35.66 -28.03
CA ASP A 192 -10.13 34.62 -27.08
C ASP A 192 -10.20 33.26 -27.74
N ALA A 193 -9.24 32.39 -27.44
CA ALA A 193 -9.17 31.03 -27.96
C ALA A 193 -8.80 30.05 -26.86
N LEU A 194 -9.73 29.19 -26.47
CA LEU A 194 -9.52 28.15 -25.46
C LEU A 194 -9.43 26.76 -26.13
N PRO A 195 -8.27 26.09 -26.07
CA PRO A 195 -8.16 24.67 -26.44
C PRO A 195 -8.95 23.78 -25.47
N VAL A 196 -9.91 23.03 -26.02
CA VAL A 196 -10.81 22.14 -25.29
C VAL A 196 -10.55 20.69 -25.69
N VAL A 197 -10.30 19.84 -24.70
CA VAL A 197 -10.26 18.39 -24.81
C VAL A 197 -11.67 17.83 -24.63
N VAL A 198 -12.19 17.24 -25.69
CA VAL A 198 -13.52 16.62 -25.74
C VAL A 198 -13.37 15.12 -25.47
N HIS A 199 -13.85 14.70 -24.31
CA HIS A 199 -13.74 13.35 -23.78
C HIS A 199 -15.16 12.80 -23.49
N PRO A 200 -15.86 12.29 -24.53
CA PRO A 200 -17.24 11.80 -24.38
C PRO A 200 -17.36 10.65 -23.36
N PRO A 201 -18.58 10.43 -22.82
CA PRO A 201 -18.83 9.34 -21.88
C PRO A 201 -18.49 8.00 -22.51
N ARG A 202 -17.78 7.13 -21.76
CA ARG A 202 -17.47 5.77 -22.20
C ARG A 202 -17.60 4.78 -21.08
N LEU A 203 -17.99 3.57 -21.45
CA LEU A 203 -18.03 2.44 -20.54
C LEU A 203 -16.62 2.07 -20.08
N ARG A 204 -16.48 1.91 -18.77
CA ARG A 204 -15.30 1.33 -18.12
C ARG A 204 -15.76 0.23 -17.18
N TYR A 205 -14.99 -0.83 -17.06
CA TYR A 205 -15.29 -1.92 -16.15
C TYR A 205 -14.02 -2.42 -15.48
N GLN A 206 -14.17 -3.10 -14.36
CA GLN A 206 -13.11 -3.75 -13.62
C GLN A 206 -13.49 -5.21 -13.45
N LEU A 207 -12.69 -6.09 -14.08
CA LEU A 207 -12.77 -7.53 -13.94
C LEU A 207 -11.42 -8.00 -13.41
N THR A 208 -11.37 -8.39 -12.14
CA THR A 208 -10.12 -8.70 -11.45
C THR A 208 -9.55 -10.04 -11.93
N LEU A 209 -8.26 -10.05 -12.22
CA LEU A 209 -7.50 -11.25 -12.62
C LEU A 209 -6.49 -11.59 -11.52
N ARG A 210 -6.29 -12.88 -11.27
CA ARG A 210 -5.27 -13.38 -10.35
C ARG A 210 -3.88 -12.94 -10.82
N GLY A 211 -3.09 -12.40 -9.90
CA GLY A 211 -1.78 -11.85 -10.19
C GLY A 211 -1.78 -10.52 -10.93
N GLU A 212 -2.94 -9.84 -11.06
CA GLU A 212 -3.05 -8.47 -11.54
C GLU A 212 -3.68 -7.58 -10.47
N GLU A 213 -3.25 -6.33 -10.36
CA GLU A 213 -3.98 -5.36 -9.55
C GLU A 213 -5.32 -5.01 -10.23
N PRO A 214 -6.38 -4.68 -9.47
CA PRO A 214 -7.66 -4.30 -10.07
C PRO A 214 -7.54 -3.05 -10.96
N MET A 215 -7.74 -3.21 -12.27
CA MET A 215 -7.62 -2.14 -13.26
C MET A 215 -8.94 -1.83 -13.97
N TRP A 216 -9.15 -0.55 -14.30
CA TRP A 216 -10.26 -0.12 -15.15
C TRP A 216 -9.91 -0.35 -16.62
N ARG A 217 -10.75 -1.11 -17.31
CA ARG A 217 -10.67 -1.43 -18.73
C ARG A 217 -11.87 -0.85 -19.48
N THR A 218 -11.71 -0.66 -20.78
CA THR A 218 -12.75 -0.21 -21.70
C THR A 218 -12.97 -1.24 -22.80
N GLU A 219 -11.91 -1.79 -23.38
CA GLU A 219 -12.02 -2.84 -24.41
C GLU A 219 -12.37 -4.19 -23.81
N ALA A 220 -13.01 -5.05 -24.59
CA ALA A 220 -13.31 -6.40 -24.15
C ALA A 220 -12.01 -7.19 -23.92
N VAL A 221 -11.81 -7.67 -22.70
CA VAL A 221 -10.61 -8.41 -22.33
C VAL A 221 -10.68 -9.85 -22.81
N ARG A 222 -9.62 -10.35 -23.44
CA ARG A 222 -9.45 -11.79 -23.71
C ARG A 222 -8.81 -12.43 -22.47
N THR A 223 -9.45 -13.42 -21.86
CA THR A 223 -8.93 -14.07 -20.64
C THR A 223 -9.45 -15.50 -20.48
N SER A 224 -8.87 -16.25 -19.54
CA SER A 224 -9.37 -17.57 -19.13
C SER A 224 -10.22 -17.44 -17.87
N SER A 225 -11.21 -18.32 -17.71
CA SER A 225 -11.99 -18.42 -16.47
C SER A 225 -11.12 -18.74 -15.26
N SER A 226 -10.06 -19.54 -15.46
CA SER A 226 -9.08 -19.89 -14.42
C SER A 226 -8.22 -18.72 -13.95
N TRP A 227 -8.17 -17.62 -14.70
CA TRP A 227 -7.40 -16.43 -14.35
C TRP A 227 -8.23 -15.40 -13.57
N LEU A 228 -9.54 -15.61 -13.43
CA LEU A 228 -10.41 -14.69 -12.70
C LEU A 228 -10.21 -14.82 -11.19
N ASP A 229 -10.16 -13.67 -10.51
CA ASP A 229 -10.21 -13.62 -9.06
C ASP A 229 -11.68 -13.58 -8.59
N GLN A 230 -12.12 -14.69 -8.00
CA GLN A 230 -13.53 -14.92 -7.65
C GLN A 230 -13.90 -14.31 -6.29
N ASP A 231 -12.91 -13.95 -5.47
CA ASP A 231 -13.12 -13.37 -4.14
C ASP A 231 -13.26 -11.84 -4.18
N THR A 232 -13.52 -11.30 -5.38
CA THR A 232 -13.60 -9.86 -5.64
C THR A 232 -14.91 -9.46 -6.31
N LYS A 233 -15.10 -8.14 -6.47
CA LYS A 233 -16.26 -7.57 -7.16
C LYS A 233 -15.95 -7.29 -8.62
N PHE A 234 -16.88 -7.62 -9.51
CA PHE A 234 -16.96 -6.98 -10.81
C PHE A 234 -17.54 -5.58 -10.64
N ARG A 235 -16.93 -4.57 -11.27
CA ARG A 235 -17.43 -3.19 -11.25
C ARG A 235 -17.59 -2.62 -12.64
N VAL A 236 -18.53 -1.69 -12.80
CA VAL A 236 -18.74 -0.96 -14.05
C VAL A 236 -19.07 0.51 -13.80
N ARG A 237 -18.53 1.36 -14.66
CA ARG A 237 -18.77 2.81 -14.74
C ARG A 237 -19.20 3.14 -16.18
N PRO A 238 -20.48 3.45 -16.43
CA PRO A 238 -20.96 3.85 -17.75
C PRO A 238 -20.36 5.17 -18.21
N GLY A 239 -19.96 6.04 -17.29
CA GLY A 239 -19.48 7.38 -17.62
C GLY A 239 -20.58 8.34 -18.07
N SER A 240 -21.85 7.90 -18.15
CA SER A 240 -23.00 8.78 -18.41
C SER A 240 -23.32 9.65 -17.19
N PRO A 241 -23.99 10.80 -17.40
CA PRO A 241 -24.52 11.64 -16.32
C PRO A 241 -25.42 10.87 -15.32
N LEU A 242 -25.43 11.32 -14.06
CA LEU A 242 -26.14 10.66 -12.95
C LEU A 242 -27.67 10.64 -13.13
N ASP A 243 -28.21 11.67 -13.78
CA ASP A 243 -29.62 11.84 -14.12
C ASP A 243 -30.08 10.93 -15.26
N GLN A 244 -29.14 10.27 -15.96
CA GLN A 244 -29.42 9.35 -17.06
C GLN A 244 -28.70 8.00 -16.85
N PRO A 245 -29.12 7.22 -15.84
CA PRO A 245 -28.44 5.98 -15.46
C PRO A 245 -28.73 4.83 -16.43
N LEU A 246 -27.88 3.80 -16.37
CA LEU A 246 -28.19 2.49 -16.94
C LEU A 246 -29.36 1.88 -16.16
N GLU A 247 -30.47 1.56 -16.83
CA GLU A 247 -31.60 0.91 -16.16
C GLU A 247 -31.40 -0.60 -16.07
N ARG A 248 -31.61 -1.16 -14.87
CA ARG A 248 -31.52 -2.61 -14.57
C ARG A 248 -30.23 -3.28 -15.09
N PRO A 249 -29.04 -2.74 -14.76
CA PRO A 249 -27.80 -3.30 -15.26
C PRO A 249 -27.52 -4.68 -14.64
N SER A 250 -27.06 -5.61 -15.46
CA SER A 250 -26.74 -6.98 -15.06
C SER A 250 -25.52 -7.50 -15.82
N LEU A 251 -24.70 -8.30 -15.15
CA LEU A 251 -23.62 -9.06 -15.76
C LEU A 251 -24.14 -10.45 -16.13
N VAL A 252 -24.12 -10.78 -17.42
CA VAL A 252 -24.54 -12.07 -17.96
C VAL A 252 -23.32 -12.83 -18.46
N ILE A 253 -23.10 -14.01 -17.88
CA ILE A 253 -22.05 -14.94 -18.27
C ILE A 253 -22.68 -15.96 -19.22
N ARG A 254 -22.15 -16.05 -20.43
CA ARG A 254 -22.63 -16.94 -21.50
C ARG A 254 -21.60 -18.02 -21.83
N ASP A 255 -22.07 -19.18 -22.26
CA ASP A 255 -21.21 -20.25 -22.79
C ASP A 255 -20.79 -19.97 -24.25
N ARG A 256 -20.02 -20.89 -24.85
CA ARG A 256 -19.58 -20.82 -26.25
C ARG A 256 -20.72 -20.78 -27.29
N HIS A 257 -21.92 -21.24 -26.92
CA HIS A 257 -23.10 -21.25 -27.77
C HIS A 257 -23.96 -19.99 -27.56
N GLY A 258 -23.56 -19.08 -26.67
CA GLY A 258 -24.27 -17.86 -26.32
C GLY A 258 -25.40 -18.07 -25.32
N ALA A 259 -25.59 -19.27 -24.76
CA ALA A 259 -26.60 -19.54 -23.76
C ALA A 259 -26.17 -18.94 -22.40
N PRO A 260 -27.06 -18.26 -21.66
CA PRO A 260 -26.72 -17.69 -20.36
C PRO A 260 -26.54 -18.80 -19.33
N VAL A 261 -25.37 -18.87 -18.71
CA VAL A 261 -25.02 -19.81 -17.64
C VAL A 261 -25.27 -19.18 -16.28
N ARG A 262 -25.01 -17.88 -16.14
CA ARG A 262 -25.21 -17.12 -14.90
C ARG A 262 -25.56 -15.67 -15.20
N THR A 263 -26.47 -15.10 -14.41
CA THR A 263 -26.78 -13.67 -14.45
C THR A 263 -26.64 -13.11 -13.04
N LEU A 264 -25.82 -12.07 -12.89
CA LEU A 264 -25.64 -11.31 -11.66
C LEU A 264 -26.28 -9.93 -11.85
N LYS A 265 -27.22 -9.56 -10.99
CA LYS A 265 -27.74 -8.20 -10.96
C LYS A 265 -26.67 -7.30 -10.37
N LEU A 266 -26.48 -6.11 -10.97
CA LEU A 266 -25.54 -5.14 -10.43
C LEU A 266 -26.26 -4.21 -9.45
N GLU A 267 -25.59 -3.92 -8.34
CA GLU A 267 -26.05 -3.00 -7.28
C GLU A 267 -25.25 -1.70 -7.35
N THR A 268 -25.86 -0.59 -6.93
CA THR A 268 -25.18 0.71 -6.88
C THR A 268 -24.22 0.74 -5.70
N GLU A 269 -22.93 0.92 -5.95
CA GLU A 269 -21.88 1.03 -4.93
C GLU A 269 -21.64 2.48 -4.53
N ASP A 270 -21.58 3.36 -5.52
CA ASP A 270 -21.48 4.81 -5.37
C ASP A 270 -22.30 5.50 -6.48
N ASN A 271 -22.26 6.83 -6.56
CA ASN A 271 -23.03 7.57 -7.55
C ASN A 271 -22.73 7.16 -9.00
N ILE A 272 -21.52 6.68 -9.30
CA ILE A 272 -21.04 6.43 -10.68
C ILE A 272 -20.71 4.95 -10.96
N THR A 273 -20.78 4.08 -9.95
CA THR A 273 -20.26 2.71 -9.99
C THR A 273 -21.33 1.71 -9.60
N TRP A 274 -21.48 0.69 -10.45
CA TRP A 274 -22.30 -0.48 -10.19
C TRP A 274 -21.40 -1.70 -10.00
N SER A 275 -21.78 -2.63 -9.13
CA SER A 275 -20.97 -3.82 -8.84
C SER A 275 -21.77 -5.08 -8.54
N ALA A 276 -21.10 -6.23 -8.66
CA ALA A 276 -21.60 -7.53 -8.20
C ALA A 276 -20.45 -8.41 -7.71
N GLU A 277 -20.73 -9.22 -6.70
CA GLU A 277 -19.80 -10.21 -6.16
C GLU A 277 -19.57 -11.36 -7.15
N LEU A 278 -18.30 -11.63 -7.52
CA LEU A 278 -17.96 -12.72 -8.43
C LEU A 278 -18.05 -14.09 -7.77
N ALA A 279 -17.94 -14.18 -6.44
CA ALA A 279 -18.08 -15.43 -5.69
C ALA A 279 -19.41 -16.13 -5.99
N ALA A 280 -20.47 -15.36 -6.25
CA ALA A 280 -21.78 -15.89 -6.64
C ALA A 280 -21.78 -16.60 -8.01
N ALA A 281 -20.76 -16.44 -8.84
CA ALA A 281 -20.58 -17.13 -10.12
C ALA A 281 -19.50 -18.22 -10.10
N ALA A 282 -18.82 -18.44 -8.97
CA ALA A 282 -17.67 -19.36 -8.84
C ALA A 282 -17.92 -20.75 -9.46
N SER A 283 -19.05 -21.38 -9.12
CA SER A 283 -19.41 -22.72 -9.64
C SER A 283 -19.62 -22.75 -11.16
N SER A 284 -20.16 -21.66 -11.74
CA SER A 284 -20.36 -21.53 -13.18
C SER A 284 -19.03 -21.28 -13.90
N LEU A 285 -18.14 -20.49 -13.30
CA LEU A 285 -16.82 -20.20 -13.86
C LEU A 285 -15.89 -21.41 -13.82
N ALA A 286 -16.00 -22.26 -12.80
CA ALA A 286 -15.18 -23.47 -12.67
C ALA A 286 -15.34 -24.46 -13.84
N VAL A 287 -16.49 -24.45 -14.53
CA VAL A 287 -16.78 -25.34 -15.66
C VAL A 287 -16.76 -24.62 -17.02
N LEU A 288 -16.60 -23.29 -17.03
CA LEU A 288 -16.64 -22.47 -18.24
C LEU A 288 -15.26 -22.48 -18.93
N SER A 289 -15.11 -23.26 -19.98
CA SER A 289 -13.87 -23.28 -20.79
C SER A 289 -13.84 -22.20 -21.88
N GLN A 290 -15.01 -21.88 -22.44
CA GLN A 290 -15.19 -20.87 -23.49
C GLN A 290 -16.53 -20.16 -23.30
N GLY A 291 -16.57 -18.86 -23.58
CA GLY A 291 -17.78 -18.06 -23.40
C GLY A 291 -17.53 -16.56 -23.37
N SER A 292 -18.42 -15.81 -22.76
CA SER A 292 -18.27 -14.36 -22.64
C SER A 292 -18.93 -13.78 -21.40
N PHE A 293 -18.40 -12.63 -20.96
CA PHE A 293 -19.05 -11.77 -19.98
C PHE A 293 -19.67 -10.61 -20.73
N GLU A 294 -20.98 -10.43 -20.60
CA GLU A 294 -21.73 -9.37 -21.25
C GLU A 294 -22.43 -8.51 -20.20
N LEU A 295 -22.31 -7.20 -20.33
CA LEU A 295 -23.13 -6.25 -19.58
C LEU A 295 -24.42 -6.02 -20.34
N GLU A 296 -25.54 -6.29 -19.68
CA GLU A 296 -26.87 -6.02 -20.21
C GLU A 296 -27.58 -4.96 -19.38
N PHE A 297 -28.17 -3.98 -20.06
CA PHE A 297 -28.93 -2.90 -19.44
C PHE A 297 -30.01 -2.38 -20.39
N ILE A 298 -30.91 -1.55 -19.89
CA ILE A 298 -31.86 -0.78 -20.69
C ILE A 298 -31.31 0.64 -20.80
N ASP A 299 -31.11 1.10 -22.03
CA ASP A 299 -30.74 2.48 -22.31
C ASP A 299 -31.98 3.37 -22.12
N SER A 300 -31.94 4.27 -21.15
CA SER A 300 -33.07 5.14 -20.77
C SER A 300 -33.44 6.16 -21.85
N VAL A 301 -32.47 6.58 -22.68
CA VAL A 301 -32.67 7.54 -23.77
C VAL A 301 -33.15 6.82 -25.03
N ALA A 302 -32.45 5.77 -25.47
CA ALA A 302 -32.81 4.99 -26.65
C ALA A 302 -33.98 4.01 -26.42
N ARG A 303 -34.40 3.83 -25.15
CA ARG A 303 -35.50 2.95 -24.70
C ARG A 303 -35.42 1.52 -25.24
N ARG A 304 -34.21 0.95 -25.26
CA ARG A 304 -33.96 -0.42 -25.74
C ARG A 304 -32.99 -1.17 -24.85
N ARG A 305 -33.08 -2.49 -24.87
CA ARG A 305 -32.09 -3.36 -24.23
C ARG A 305 -30.80 -3.35 -25.04
N VAL A 306 -29.69 -3.16 -24.36
CA VAL A 306 -28.34 -3.20 -24.90
C VAL A 306 -27.61 -4.36 -24.23
N SER A 307 -26.88 -5.15 -25.03
CA SER A 307 -25.89 -6.11 -24.54
C SER A 307 -24.54 -5.75 -25.12
N VAL A 308 -23.51 -5.67 -24.28
CA VAL A 308 -22.14 -5.36 -24.68
C VAL A 308 -21.19 -6.38 -24.08
N ARG A 309 -20.31 -6.95 -24.91
CA ARG A 309 -19.29 -7.90 -24.46
C ARG A 309 -18.15 -7.17 -23.79
N LEU A 310 -17.82 -7.57 -22.56
CA LEU A 310 -16.73 -7.03 -21.75
C LEU A 310 -15.58 -8.02 -21.57
N ALA A 311 -15.84 -9.32 -21.67
CA ALA A 311 -14.75 -10.29 -21.73
C ALA A 311 -15.07 -11.43 -22.69
N ASN A 312 -14.04 -11.94 -23.35
CA ASN A 312 -14.06 -13.17 -24.12
C ASN A 312 -13.30 -14.24 -23.32
N ILE A 313 -14.04 -15.26 -22.86
CA ILE A 313 -13.48 -16.38 -22.11
C ILE A 313 -12.98 -17.41 -23.12
N VAL A 314 -11.69 -17.68 -23.08
CA VAL A 314 -10.97 -18.64 -23.93
C VAL A 314 -10.19 -19.61 -23.05
N PRO A 315 -9.76 -20.78 -23.58
CA PRO A 315 -8.84 -21.63 -22.87
C PRO A 315 -7.55 -20.85 -22.54
N ALA A 316 -6.98 -21.10 -21.36
CA ALA A 316 -5.71 -20.50 -20.99
C ALA A 316 -4.65 -20.86 -22.06
N PRO A 317 -3.99 -19.87 -22.69
CA PRO A 317 -2.98 -20.17 -23.70
C PRO A 317 -1.81 -20.91 -23.05
N THR A 318 -1.34 -21.96 -23.72
CA THR A 318 0.00 -22.49 -23.49
C THR A 318 1.00 -21.57 -24.18
N TRP A 319 2.04 -21.17 -23.46
CA TRP A 319 3.07 -20.29 -23.98
C TRP A 319 4.40 -20.59 -23.30
N ASN A 320 5.48 -20.37 -24.04
CA ASN A 320 6.84 -20.34 -23.54
C ASN A 320 7.48 -19.02 -23.96
N VAL A 321 8.55 -18.68 -23.27
CA VAL A 321 9.36 -17.52 -23.58
C VAL A 321 10.83 -17.89 -23.44
N SER A 322 11.63 -17.46 -24.41
CA SER A 322 13.08 -17.62 -24.41
C SER A 322 13.78 -16.31 -24.67
N TYR A 323 15.00 -16.17 -24.15
CA TYR A 323 15.86 -15.00 -24.38
C TYR A 323 16.93 -15.35 -25.43
N ALA A 324 17.08 -14.48 -26.42
CA ALA A 324 18.12 -14.59 -27.44
C ALA A 324 18.54 -13.18 -27.90
N ASP A 325 19.83 -12.88 -27.84
CA ASP A 325 20.44 -11.66 -28.40
C ASP A 325 19.70 -10.36 -28.01
N GLY A 326 19.40 -10.16 -26.72
CA GLY A 326 18.70 -8.97 -26.23
C GLY A 326 17.20 -8.91 -26.55
N SER A 327 16.64 -10.01 -27.06
CA SER A 327 15.23 -10.12 -27.43
C SER A 327 14.55 -11.28 -26.71
N LEU A 328 13.23 -11.16 -26.51
CA LEU A 328 12.38 -12.25 -26.06
C LEU A 328 11.63 -12.85 -27.25
N VAL A 329 11.61 -14.18 -27.33
CA VAL A 329 10.82 -14.93 -28.33
C VAL A 329 9.72 -15.67 -27.60
N PHE A 330 8.47 -15.42 -28.01
CA PHE A 330 7.28 -16.03 -27.44
C PHE A 330 6.74 -17.10 -28.39
N ASP A 331 6.55 -18.32 -27.90
CA ASP A 331 5.99 -19.44 -28.67
C ASP A 331 4.87 -20.14 -27.91
N THR A 332 4.08 -20.96 -28.62
CA THR A 332 3.02 -21.79 -28.03
C THR A 332 3.45 -23.26 -27.90
N GLY A 333 4.74 -23.56 -28.05
CA GLY A 333 5.29 -24.91 -28.16
C GLY A 333 4.91 -25.61 -29.46
N ALA A 334 4.74 -26.93 -29.40
CA ALA A 334 4.37 -27.78 -30.54
C ALA A 334 2.86 -27.81 -30.84
N ASP A 335 2.06 -26.99 -30.16
CA ASP A 335 0.61 -26.94 -30.36
C ASP A 335 0.28 -26.05 -31.57
N ALA A 336 0.04 -26.69 -32.72
CA ALA A 336 -0.29 -26.02 -33.97
C ALA A 336 -1.68 -25.34 -33.97
N ASP A 337 -2.56 -25.72 -33.05
CA ASP A 337 -3.90 -25.16 -32.90
C ASP A 337 -3.94 -24.06 -31.83
N ALA A 338 -2.81 -23.74 -31.19
CA ALA A 338 -2.72 -22.70 -30.18
C ALA A 338 -2.99 -21.31 -30.77
N PRO A 339 -3.68 -20.44 -30.02
CA PRO A 339 -3.99 -19.11 -30.51
C PRO A 339 -2.74 -18.24 -30.61
N ASP A 340 -2.67 -17.42 -31.65
CA ASP A 340 -1.61 -16.42 -31.81
C ASP A 340 -1.49 -15.53 -30.57
N LEU A 341 -0.25 -15.41 -30.07
CA LEU A 341 0.12 -14.61 -28.92
C LEU A 341 0.21 -13.11 -29.25
N GLY A 342 0.19 -12.71 -30.53
CA GLY A 342 0.29 -11.29 -30.93
C GLY A 342 -0.87 -10.39 -30.50
N CYS A 343 -1.95 -10.95 -29.94
CA CYS A 343 -3.01 -10.16 -29.30
C CYS A 343 -2.74 -9.86 -27.81
N TRP A 344 -1.60 -10.29 -27.27
CA TRP A 344 -1.18 -10.10 -25.88
C TRP A 344 0.01 -9.14 -25.80
N SER A 345 0.19 -8.56 -24.62
CA SER A 345 1.41 -7.83 -24.24
C SER A 345 2.03 -8.53 -23.03
N ALA A 346 3.29 -8.22 -22.73
CA ALA A 346 4.01 -8.79 -21.60
C ALA A 346 4.50 -7.70 -20.66
N TRP A 347 4.37 -7.95 -19.36
CA TRP A 347 5.14 -7.26 -18.33
C TRP A 347 6.41 -8.03 -18.04
N VAL A 348 7.55 -7.34 -18.01
CA VAL A 348 8.88 -7.93 -17.80
C VAL A 348 9.53 -7.28 -16.59
N TRP A 349 9.85 -8.06 -15.57
CA TRP A 349 10.59 -7.62 -14.38
C TRP A 349 12.01 -8.20 -14.38
N PRO A 350 13.03 -7.40 -14.01
CA PRO A 350 14.33 -7.97 -13.69
C PRO A 350 14.24 -8.73 -12.36
N VAL A 351 14.58 -10.02 -12.35
CA VAL A 351 14.58 -10.82 -11.12
C VAL A 351 15.67 -10.34 -10.16
N THR A 352 16.79 -9.85 -10.72
CA THR A 352 17.97 -9.40 -9.98
C THR A 352 17.76 -8.06 -9.27
N ALA A 353 16.73 -7.29 -9.64
CA ALA A 353 16.40 -6.00 -9.05
C ALA A 353 14.91 -5.96 -8.68
N PRO A 354 14.49 -6.67 -7.62
CA PRO A 354 13.08 -6.84 -7.29
C PRO A 354 12.30 -5.55 -6.96
N TRP A 355 13.01 -4.44 -6.71
CA TRP A 355 12.47 -3.11 -6.48
C TRP A 355 12.09 -2.36 -7.76
N GLN A 356 12.55 -2.82 -8.92
CA GLN A 356 12.26 -2.17 -10.19
C GLN A 356 10.85 -2.55 -10.69
N PRO A 357 10.07 -1.58 -11.20
CA PRO A 357 8.77 -1.87 -11.79
C PRO A 357 8.94 -2.62 -13.12
N ALA A 358 7.90 -3.33 -13.54
CA ALA A 358 7.94 -4.02 -14.83
C ALA A 358 8.04 -3.02 -16.00
N ARG A 359 8.63 -3.48 -17.11
CA ARG A 359 8.49 -2.83 -18.41
C ARG A 359 7.41 -3.54 -19.22
N THR A 360 6.62 -2.76 -19.94
CA THR A 360 5.60 -3.28 -20.86
C THR A 360 6.21 -3.43 -22.24
N ILE A 361 6.12 -4.63 -22.81
CA ILE A 361 6.47 -4.90 -24.20
C ILE A 361 5.24 -5.41 -24.96
N ASN A 362 5.13 -5.04 -26.24
CA ASN A 362 4.10 -5.55 -27.12
C ASN A 362 4.62 -6.77 -27.85
N ILE A 363 3.84 -7.86 -27.85
CA ILE A 363 4.23 -9.08 -28.53
C ILE A 363 3.83 -8.95 -30.00
N GLY A 364 4.78 -9.23 -30.90
CA GLY A 364 4.55 -9.30 -32.34
C GLY A 364 3.82 -10.60 -32.73
N ALA A 365 4.03 -11.09 -33.95
CA ALA A 365 3.51 -12.41 -34.30
C ALA A 365 4.20 -13.49 -33.44
N THR A 366 3.49 -14.57 -33.13
CA THR A 366 4.08 -15.70 -32.39
C THR A 366 5.37 -16.19 -33.07
N GLY A 367 6.45 -16.31 -32.30
CA GLY A 367 7.78 -16.69 -32.76
C GLY A 367 8.66 -15.54 -33.26
N GLU A 368 8.14 -14.33 -33.42
CA GLU A 368 8.96 -13.16 -33.76
C GLU A 368 9.73 -12.63 -32.54
N PRO A 369 11.03 -12.32 -32.67
CA PRO A 369 11.79 -11.68 -31.60
C PRO A 369 11.26 -10.29 -31.25
N VAL A 370 11.09 -10.04 -29.95
CA VAL A 370 10.71 -8.74 -29.40
C VAL A 370 11.93 -8.14 -28.69
N GLU A 371 12.46 -7.05 -29.23
CA GLU A 371 13.61 -6.35 -28.65
C GLU A 371 13.27 -5.81 -27.25
N LEU A 372 14.13 -6.11 -26.27
CA LEU A 372 13.97 -5.59 -24.92
C LEU A 372 14.48 -4.15 -24.80
N PRO A 373 13.88 -3.33 -23.93
CA PRO A 373 14.49 -2.07 -23.51
C PRO A 373 15.94 -2.29 -23.06
N ALA A 374 16.84 -1.36 -23.40
CA ALA A 374 18.28 -1.50 -23.16
C ALA A 374 18.65 -1.85 -21.70
N GLU A 375 17.90 -1.33 -20.72
CA GLU A 375 18.10 -1.61 -19.29
C GLU A 375 17.76 -3.05 -18.87
N LEU A 376 17.03 -3.79 -19.69
CA LEU A 376 16.69 -5.21 -19.47
C LEU A 376 17.58 -6.15 -20.31
N GLN A 377 18.39 -5.61 -21.22
CA GLN A 377 19.42 -6.37 -21.91
C GLN A 377 20.54 -6.67 -20.91
N ASP A 378 21.00 -7.92 -20.85
CA ASP A 378 22.01 -8.40 -19.89
C ASP A 378 21.65 -8.15 -18.41
N ALA A 379 20.36 -8.00 -18.10
CA ALA A 379 19.87 -7.74 -16.74
C ALA A 379 19.77 -9.01 -15.87
N GLY A 380 20.28 -10.14 -16.34
CA GLY A 380 20.11 -11.44 -15.68
C GLY A 380 18.70 -12.01 -15.89
N PRO A 381 18.30 -13.02 -15.10
CA PRO A 381 17.00 -13.67 -15.25
C PRO A 381 15.84 -12.67 -15.18
N LEU A 382 14.82 -12.90 -16.03
CA LEU A 382 13.66 -12.02 -16.18
C LEU A 382 12.38 -12.78 -15.81
N ALA A 383 11.47 -12.14 -15.11
CA ALA A 383 10.11 -12.66 -14.92
C ALA A 383 9.19 -12.01 -15.95
N VAL A 384 8.44 -12.82 -16.69
CA VAL A 384 7.57 -12.37 -17.79
C VAL A 384 6.13 -12.80 -17.50
N GLN A 385 5.16 -11.90 -17.63
CA GLN A 385 3.74 -12.24 -17.48
C GLN A 385 2.91 -11.67 -18.63
N LEU A 386 2.14 -12.53 -19.29
CA LEU A 386 1.19 -12.12 -20.32
C LEU A 386 -0.02 -11.40 -19.72
N PHE A 387 -0.42 -10.31 -20.36
CA PHE A 387 -1.65 -9.59 -20.07
C PHE A 387 -2.33 -9.12 -21.36
N ALA A 388 -3.65 -9.00 -21.34
CA ALA A 388 -4.39 -8.47 -22.47
C ALA A 388 -4.32 -6.93 -22.46
N PRO A 389 -3.83 -6.27 -23.53
CA PRO A 389 -3.74 -4.81 -23.59
C PRO A 389 -5.11 -4.14 -23.66
N ASP A 390 -5.15 -2.82 -23.44
CA ASP A 390 -6.33 -1.98 -23.62
C ASP A 390 -5.90 -0.65 -24.24
N ARG A 391 -6.40 -0.33 -25.42
CA ARG A 391 -6.00 0.89 -26.15
C ARG A 391 -6.48 2.19 -25.50
N PHE A 392 -7.52 2.13 -24.66
CA PHE A 392 -8.17 3.31 -24.06
C PHE A 392 -7.85 3.50 -22.58
N SER A 393 -7.14 2.53 -21.98
CA SER A 393 -6.78 2.52 -20.57
C SER A 393 -5.31 2.20 -20.37
N PHE A 394 -4.65 2.98 -19.52
CA PHE A 394 -3.29 2.68 -19.09
C PHE A 394 -3.32 1.56 -18.04
N LEU A 395 -2.78 0.40 -18.40
CA LEU A 395 -2.70 -0.76 -17.52
C LEU A 395 -1.39 -0.71 -16.75
N ARG A 396 -1.47 -0.52 -15.43
CA ARG A 396 -0.29 -0.47 -14.56
C ARG A 396 0.25 -1.88 -14.34
N PRO A 397 1.56 -2.11 -14.49
CA PRO A 397 2.14 -3.37 -14.09
C PRO A 397 1.95 -3.60 -12.58
N PRO A 398 1.66 -4.83 -12.15
CA PRO A 398 1.65 -5.20 -10.74
C PRO A 398 2.99 -4.90 -10.06
N SER A 399 2.99 -4.73 -8.73
CA SER A 399 4.22 -4.50 -7.95
C SER A 399 5.25 -5.64 -8.07
N GLY A 400 4.83 -6.84 -8.45
CA GLY A 400 5.70 -7.97 -8.74
C GLY A 400 5.00 -9.00 -9.62
N PRO A 401 5.75 -9.94 -10.20
CA PRO A 401 5.20 -11.01 -11.03
C PRO A 401 4.18 -11.87 -10.26
N GLY A 402 3.01 -12.11 -10.84
CA GLY A 402 1.97 -12.95 -10.27
C GLY A 402 2.17 -14.45 -10.58
N GLU A 403 1.17 -15.27 -10.22
CA GLU A 403 1.18 -16.74 -10.36
C GLU A 403 1.35 -17.25 -11.79
N ARG A 404 1.02 -16.40 -12.76
CA ARG A 404 1.10 -16.73 -14.19
C ARG A 404 2.41 -16.31 -14.83
N ALA A 405 3.31 -15.68 -14.08
CA ALA A 405 4.61 -15.29 -14.60
C ALA A 405 5.49 -16.52 -14.85
N GLN A 406 6.29 -16.47 -15.92
CA GLN A 406 7.34 -17.43 -16.21
C GLN A 406 8.71 -16.76 -16.06
N THR A 407 9.68 -17.48 -15.51
CA THR A 407 11.07 -17.02 -15.44
C THR A 407 11.82 -17.42 -16.70
N VAL A 408 12.52 -16.47 -17.29
CA VAL A 408 13.42 -16.63 -18.43
C VAL A 408 14.83 -16.47 -17.93
N GLU A 409 15.66 -17.49 -18.14
CA GLU A 409 17.08 -17.40 -17.85
C GLU A 409 17.78 -16.51 -18.88
N ALA A 410 18.54 -15.54 -18.39
CA ALA A 410 19.40 -14.67 -19.18
C ALA A 410 20.65 -14.34 -18.37
N GLU A 411 21.75 -14.03 -19.06
CA GLU A 411 23.01 -13.70 -18.40
C GLU A 411 23.02 -12.27 -17.84
N GLY A 412 23.89 -12.03 -16.85
CA GLY A 412 24.14 -10.70 -16.29
C GLY A 412 23.30 -10.37 -15.05
N TYR A 413 23.12 -9.08 -14.82
CA TYR A 413 22.36 -8.51 -13.70
C TYR A 413 21.95 -7.07 -14.03
N PHE A 414 20.84 -6.60 -13.47
CA PHE A 414 20.33 -5.26 -13.73
C PHE A 414 21.32 -4.16 -13.34
N GLY A 415 21.53 -3.17 -14.23
CA GLY A 415 22.50 -2.08 -14.04
C GLY A 415 23.96 -2.48 -14.30
N ARG A 416 24.21 -3.60 -14.99
CA ARG A 416 25.57 -4.06 -15.33
C ARG A 416 26.36 -2.95 -16.04
N GLY A 417 27.58 -2.70 -15.54
CA GLY A 417 28.46 -1.64 -16.05
C GLY A 417 28.29 -0.29 -15.34
N GLU A 418 27.26 -0.13 -14.51
CA GLU A 418 27.11 1.02 -13.62
C GLU A 418 27.84 0.77 -12.29
N ASP A 419 28.57 1.77 -11.80
CA ASP A 419 29.22 1.76 -10.48
C ASP A 419 28.30 2.43 -9.45
N THR A 420 27.25 1.70 -9.06
CA THR A 420 26.24 2.17 -8.09
C THR A 420 25.97 1.10 -7.02
N PRO A 421 25.54 1.49 -5.81
CA PRO A 421 25.14 0.53 -4.77
C PRO A 421 24.08 -0.47 -5.24
N TRP A 422 23.17 -0.04 -6.11
CA TRP A 422 22.08 -0.85 -6.68
C TRP A 422 22.57 -1.90 -7.68
N SER A 423 23.55 -1.54 -8.51
CA SER A 423 24.22 -2.47 -9.44
C SER A 423 24.99 -3.54 -8.67
N HIS A 424 25.74 -3.14 -7.63
CA HIS A 424 26.43 -4.08 -6.74
C HIS A 424 25.47 -5.01 -6.00
N LEU A 425 24.33 -4.50 -5.53
CA LEU A 425 23.30 -5.33 -4.92
C LEU A 425 22.71 -6.33 -5.91
N SER A 426 22.40 -5.89 -7.13
CA SER A 426 21.87 -6.77 -8.18
C SER A 426 22.85 -7.91 -8.50
N ALA A 427 24.15 -7.60 -8.63
CA ALA A 427 25.21 -8.60 -8.83
C ALA A 427 25.33 -9.59 -7.66
N PHE A 428 25.21 -9.11 -6.42
CA PHE A 428 25.23 -9.95 -5.22
C PHE A 428 24.02 -10.89 -5.16
N LEU A 429 22.82 -10.42 -5.48
CA LEU A 429 21.59 -11.22 -5.42
C LEU A 429 21.60 -12.40 -6.39
N VAL A 430 22.32 -12.32 -7.51
CA VAL A 430 22.53 -13.44 -8.45
C VAL A 430 23.82 -14.23 -8.22
N GLY A 431 24.58 -13.88 -7.19
CA GLY A 431 25.82 -14.57 -6.84
C GLY A 431 27.02 -14.27 -7.74
N GLN A 432 26.98 -13.22 -8.56
CA GLN A 432 28.15 -12.72 -9.28
C GLN A 432 29.08 -11.89 -8.39
N ALA A 433 28.57 -11.36 -7.27
CA ALA A 433 29.39 -10.83 -6.18
C ALA A 433 29.31 -11.75 -4.95
N GLU A 434 30.45 -11.97 -4.30
CA GLU A 434 30.53 -12.76 -3.06
C GLU A 434 30.17 -11.93 -1.82
N GLN A 435 30.51 -10.64 -1.82
CA GLN A 435 30.28 -9.75 -0.69
C GLN A 435 28.99 -8.95 -0.87
N ALA A 436 28.17 -8.91 0.17
CA ALA A 436 26.99 -8.08 0.21
C ALA A 436 27.42 -6.59 0.26
N PRO A 437 26.79 -5.71 -0.52
CA PRO A 437 27.02 -4.27 -0.38
C PRO A 437 26.55 -3.78 1.00
N SER A 438 27.30 -2.85 1.59
CA SER A 438 27.06 -2.29 2.92
C SER A 438 26.50 -0.85 2.88
N ASP A 439 26.09 -0.37 1.71
CA ASP A 439 25.63 1.01 1.56
C ASP A 439 24.31 1.23 2.35
N PRO A 440 24.23 2.24 3.24
CA PRO A 440 23.02 2.51 4.01
C PRO A 440 21.79 2.89 3.18
N GLU A 441 21.94 3.26 1.91
CA GLU A 441 20.84 3.61 1.00
C GLU A 441 20.03 2.39 0.53
N ILE A 442 20.64 1.21 0.43
CA ILE A 442 19.97 0.01 -0.08
C ILE A 442 19.17 -0.75 0.98
N LEU A 443 19.53 -0.59 2.27
CA LEU A 443 18.96 -1.36 3.37
C LEU A 443 17.45 -1.14 3.57
N PRO A 444 16.89 0.09 3.50
CA PRO A 444 15.43 0.29 3.60
C PRO A 444 14.67 -0.46 2.50
N THR A 445 15.22 -0.48 1.29
CA THR A 445 14.60 -1.16 0.15
C THR A 445 14.73 -2.68 0.25
N LEU A 446 15.81 -3.21 0.83
CA LEU A 446 15.90 -4.65 1.14
C LEU A 446 14.79 -5.10 2.11
N TRP A 447 14.41 -4.24 3.05
CA TRP A 447 13.23 -4.49 3.89
C TRP A 447 11.93 -4.48 3.10
N ASP A 448 11.74 -3.53 2.20
CA ASP A 448 10.54 -3.47 1.33
C ASP A 448 10.45 -4.71 0.44
N VAL A 449 11.59 -5.17 -0.09
CA VAL A 449 11.74 -6.41 -0.85
C VAL A 449 11.32 -7.61 0.01
N GLN A 450 11.90 -7.79 1.19
CA GLN A 450 11.61 -8.94 2.05
C GLN A 450 10.16 -8.96 2.54
N ALA A 451 9.67 -7.83 3.02
CA ALA A 451 8.38 -7.74 3.70
C ALA A 451 7.19 -7.68 2.74
N GLY A 452 7.38 -7.13 1.54
CA GLY A 452 6.29 -6.86 0.61
C GLY A 452 6.52 -7.46 -0.76
N TRP A 453 7.53 -6.97 -1.48
CA TRP A 453 7.62 -7.26 -2.92
C TRP A 453 7.94 -8.71 -3.23
N LEU A 454 8.73 -9.41 -2.42
CA LEU A 454 8.94 -10.85 -2.58
C LEU A 454 7.69 -11.64 -2.21
N GLN A 455 6.99 -11.29 -1.14
CA GLN A 455 5.79 -12.03 -0.70
C GLN A 455 4.66 -11.97 -1.74
N LYS A 456 4.59 -10.89 -2.52
CA LYS A 456 3.63 -10.72 -3.61
C LYS A 456 4.03 -11.46 -4.91
N ARG A 457 5.19 -12.12 -4.93
CA ARG A 457 5.66 -12.89 -6.09
C ARG A 457 5.31 -14.35 -5.89
N ALA A 458 4.62 -14.92 -6.87
CA ALA A 458 4.24 -16.32 -6.80
C ALA A 458 5.41 -17.29 -6.91
N GLN A 459 6.53 -16.84 -7.48
CA GLN A 459 7.74 -17.63 -7.65
C GLN A 459 8.95 -16.78 -7.24
N VAL A 460 9.24 -16.75 -5.95
CA VAL A 460 10.52 -16.24 -5.45
C VAL A 460 11.51 -17.40 -5.43
N PRO A 461 12.61 -17.33 -6.20
CA PRO A 461 13.66 -18.34 -6.10
C PRO A 461 14.17 -18.40 -4.65
N PRO A 462 14.25 -19.59 -4.00
CA PRO A 462 14.72 -19.70 -2.61
C PRO A 462 16.11 -19.08 -2.41
N ALA A 463 16.97 -19.15 -3.43
CA ALA A 463 18.28 -18.52 -3.44
C ALA A 463 18.21 -16.99 -3.32
N LEU A 464 17.24 -16.34 -3.97
CA LEU A 464 17.05 -14.89 -3.88
C LEU A 464 16.64 -14.47 -2.47
N SER A 465 15.65 -15.14 -1.88
CA SER A 465 15.24 -14.89 -0.49
C SER A 465 16.39 -15.12 0.50
N GLN A 466 17.24 -16.12 0.25
CA GLN A 466 18.42 -16.37 1.07
C GLN A 466 19.43 -15.23 0.94
N ARG A 467 19.76 -14.80 -0.29
CA ARG A 467 20.68 -13.68 -0.55
C ARG A 467 20.19 -12.37 0.05
N VAL A 468 18.89 -12.07 -0.02
CA VAL A 468 18.31 -10.88 0.65
C VAL A 468 18.54 -10.95 2.16
N ARG A 469 18.33 -12.12 2.78
CA ARG A 469 18.62 -12.30 4.21
C ARG A 469 20.11 -12.15 4.53
N GLU A 470 20.99 -12.72 3.71
CA GLU A 470 22.44 -12.57 3.85
C GLU A 470 22.88 -11.10 3.74
N ALA A 471 22.28 -10.32 2.84
CA ALA A 471 22.55 -8.89 2.73
C ALA A 471 22.08 -8.13 3.99
N LEU A 472 20.90 -8.46 4.51
CA LEU A 472 20.38 -7.85 5.74
C LEU A 472 21.21 -8.22 6.98
N THR A 473 21.69 -9.47 7.08
CA THR A 473 22.48 -9.92 8.24
C THR A 473 23.95 -9.54 8.16
N HIS A 474 24.47 -9.13 6.99
CA HIS A 474 25.85 -8.70 6.82
C HIS A 474 26.23 -7.53 7.74
N ASP A 475 25.36 -6.52 7.82
CA ASP A 475 25.42 -5.45 8.83
C ASP A 475 24.12 -5.41 9.61
N ALA A 476 24.00 -6.32 10.58
CA ALA A 476 22.77 -6.57 11.31
C ALA A 476 22.23 -5.30 12.00
N ARG A 477 23.11 -4.52 12.63
CA ARG A 477 22.72 -3.30 13.34
C ARG A 477 22.24 -2.23 12.37
N ALA A 478 23.01 -1.90 11.34
CA ALA A 478 22.59 -0.89 10.36
C ALA A 478 21.28 -1.30 9.66
N SER A 479 21.11 -2.58 9.35
CA SER A 479 19.89 -3.13 8.75
C SER A 479 18.67 -2.91 9.63
N VAL A 480 18.72 -3.28 10.91
CA VAL A 480 17.57 -3.10 11.82
C VAL A 480 17.18 -1.63 11.95
N HIS A 481 18.15 -0.72 12.03
CA HIS A 481 17.88 0.73 12.05
C HIS A 481 17.31 1.25 10.72
N ALA A 482 17.78 0.72 9.60
CA ALA A 482 17.27 1.09 8.27
C ALA A 482 15.79 0.72 8.09
N MET A 483 15.27 -0.26 8.83
CA MET A 483 13.85 -0.63 8.81
C MET A 483 12.93 0.55 9.18
N GLY A 484 13.40 1.50 10.02
CA GLY A 484 12.66 2.71 10.36
C GLY A 484 12.38 3.63 9.16
N ARG A 485 13.20 3.53 8.10
CA ARG A 485 13.09 4.29 6.84
C ARG A 485 12.44 3.49 5.70
N SER A 486 12.06 2.24 5.94
CA SER A 486 11.37 1.38 4.98
C SER A 486 9.86 1.65 4.96
N LEU A 487 9.16 1.08 3.97
CA LEU A 487 7.70 1.05 3.86
C LEU A 487 7.07 -0.07 4.71
N VAL A 488 7.86 -0.83 5.46
CA VAL A 488 7.36 -1.87 6.38
C VAL A 488 6.53 -1.23 7.50
N ALA A 489 5.28 -1.65 7.59
CA ALA A 489 4.36 -1.19 8.63
C ALA A 489 4.94 -1.48 10.03
N THR A 490 4.80 -0.52 10.96
CA THR A 490 5.39 -0.63 12.30
C THR A 490 5.00 -1.91 13.04
N ALA A 491 3.74 -2.35 12.89
CA ALA A 491 3.23 -3.58 13.50
C ALA A 491 3.87 -4.86 12.94
N ASP A 492 4.35 -4.84 11.69
CA ASP A 492 4.97 -5.99 11.03
C ASP A 492 6.50 -6.06 11.26
N ARG A 493 7.11 -4.99 11.78
CA ARG A 493 8.57 -4.93 11.99
C ARG A 493 9.12 -6.08 12.85
N PRO A 494 8.49 -6.49 13.97
CA PRO A 494 8.96 -7.64 14.75
C PRO A 494 8.93 -8.95 13.95
N ALA A 495 7.91 -9.13 13.11
CA ALA A 495 7.79 -10.31 12.26
C ALA A 495 8.90 -10.34 11.20
N GLN A 496 9.18 -9.20 10.56
CA GLN A 496 10.26 -9.09 9.57
C GLN A 496 11.65 -9.27 10.19
N PHE A 497 11.84 -8.78 11.42
CA PHE A 497 13.05 -9.00 12.21
C PHE A 497 13.32 -10.50 12.47
N ILE A 498 12.28 -11.28 12.74
CA ILE A 498 12.40 -12.74 12.90
C ILE A 498 12.60 -13.43 11.54
N ALA A 499 11.79 -13.09 10.54
CA ALA A 499 11.83 -13.72 9.22
C ALA A 499 13.18 -13.53 8.51
N SER A 500 13.83 -12.38 8.71
CA SER A 500 15.17 -12.09 8.17
C SER A 500 16.27 -12.93 8.83
N GLY A 501 16.05 -13.42 10.05
CA GLY A 501 17.07 -14.06 10.88
C GLY A 501 17.89 -13.07 11.73
N LEU A 502 17.64 -11.77 11.65
CA LEU A 502 18.35 -10.77 12.46
C LEU A 502 18.18 -10.97 13.97
N VAL A 503 17.11 -11.64 14.39
CA VAL A 503 16.85 -12.01 15.79
C VAL A 503 17.98 -12.80 16.48
N HIS A 504 18.78 -13.56 15.73
CA HIS A 504 19.93 -14.30 16.25
C HIS A 504 21.28 -13.64 15.96
N SER A 505 21.28 -12.45 15.35
CA SER A 505 22.50 -11.69 15.09
C SER A 505 22.93 -10.93 16.35
N SER A 506 24.23 -10.65 16.47
CA SER A 506 24.71 -9.74 17.51
C SER A 506 24.54 -8.27 17.08
N PHE A 507 24.24 -7.41 18.05
CA PHE A 507 24.15 -5.96 17.87
C PHE A 507 25.36 -5.29 18.52
N ASP A 508 26.56 -5.79 18.19
CA ASP A 508 27.82 -5.30 18.75
C ASP A 508 28.00 -3.82 18.39
N VAL A 509 28.04 -2.94 19.40
CA VAL A 509 28.24 -1.50 19.24
C VAL A 509 29.07 -0.96 20.40
N THR A 510 29.99 -0.04 20.16
CA THR A 510 30.72 0.61 21.26
C THR A 510 29.85 1.67 21.94
N GLN A 511 30.15 1.98 23.20
CA GLN A 511 29.50 3.09 23.88
C GLN A 511 29.74 4.42 23.15
N GLU A 512 30.95 4.64 22.61
CA GLU A 512 31.26 5.87 21.87
C GLU A 512 30.41 6.03 20.61
N GLU A 513 30.21 4.95 19.85
CA GLU A 513 29.34 4.92 18.68
C GLU A 513 27.89 5.21 19.08
N LEU A 514 27.38 4.51 20.10
CA LEU A 514 26.01 4.67 20.60
C LEU A 514 25.74 6.11 21.08
N MET A 515 26.74 6.75 21.67
CA MET A 515 26.65 8.13 22.18
C MET A 515 26.93 9.19 21.11
N SER A 516 27.21 8.81 19.87
CA SER A 516 27.47 9.76 18.80
C SER A 516 26.22 10.61 18.48
N PRO A 517 26.38 11.88 18.04
CA PRO A 517 25.23 12.72 17.67
C PRO A 517 24.36 12.12 16.55
N ALA A 518 24.97 11.30 15.69
CA ALA A 518 24.26 10.61 14.61
C ALA A 518 23.36 9.49 15.12
N GLU A 519 23.77 8.77 16.17
CA GLU A 519 22.99 7.70 16.82
C GLU A 519 21.93 8.30 17.75
N GLN A 520 22.24 9.34 18.53
CA GLN A 520 21.25 10.04 19.37
C GLN A 520 20.06 10.58 18.56
N LYS A 521 20.31 11.08 17.35
CA LYS A 521 19.24 11.51 16.44
C LYS A 521 18.41 10.35 15.89
N ARG A 522 19.00 9.15 15.74
CA ARG A 522 18.27 7.93 15.37
C ARG A 522 17.41 7.44 16.51
N ASP A 523 17.90 7.52 17.76
CA ASP A 523 17.17 7.11 18.96
C ASP A 523 15.89 7.91 19.18
N GLU A 524 15.90 9.22 18.90
CA GLU A 524 14.71 10.09 18.96
C GLU A 524 13.60 9.65 17.99
N ILE A 525 13.94 8.94 16.91
CA ILE A 525 13.04 8.48 15.85
C ILE A 525 12.81 6.95 15.94
N GLY A 526 13.60 6.25 16.76
CA GLY A 526 13.76 4.80 16.79
C GLY A 526 12.64 4.04 17.51
N THR A 527 12.65 2.70 17.38
CA THR A 527 11.69 1.83 18.08
C THR A 527 12.31 1.35 19.40
N PRO A 528 11.63 1.48 20.57
CA PRO A 528 12.26 1.27 21.89
C PRO A 528 12.94 -0.10 22.10
N TRP A 529 12.39 -1.18 21.55
CA TRP A 529 12.98 -2.52 21.68
C TRP A 529 14.28 -2.68 20.88
N ILE A 530 14.44 -1.97 19.75
CA ILE A 530 15.68 -1.96 18.95
C ILE A 530 16.77 -1.24 19.75
N HIS A 531 16.44 -0.08 20.31
CA HIS A 531 17.38 0.69 21.12
C HIS A 531 17.78 -0.07 22.41
N ALA A 532 16.84 -0.80 23.03
CA ALA A 532 17.17 -1.67 24.16
C ALA A 532 18.20 -2.77 23.78
N LEU A 533 18.09 -3.36 22.60
CA LEU A 533 19.07 -4.35 22.10
C LEU A 533 20.43 -3.72 21.80
N ASP A 534 20.48 -2.49 21.29
CA ASP A 534 21.72 -1.75 21.10
C ASP A 534 22.43 -1.48 22.44
N ILE A 535 21.69 -1.05 23.46
CA ILE A 535 22.23 -0.80 24.80
C ILE A 535 22.77 -2.11 25.40
N LEU A 536 22.03 -3.22 25.26
CA LEU A 536 22.48 -4.53 25.73
C LEU A 536 23.71 -5.03 24.95
N GLY A 537 23.77 -4.80 23.64
CA GLY A 537 24.93 -5.07 22.81
C GLY A 537 26.16 -4.25 23.21
N ALA A 538 25.97 -2.98 23.59
CA ALA A 538 27.03 -2.14 24.15
C ALA A 538 27.53 -2.66 25.51
N ILE A 539 26.60 -3.06 26.39
CA ILE A 539 26.94 -3.65 27.68
C ILE A 539 27.73 -4.95 27.48
N ALA A 540 27.32 -5.80 26.53
CA ALA A 540 27.96 -7.10 26.26
C ALA A 540 29.45 -7.01 25.90
N ARG A 541 29.92 -5.85 25.42
CA ARG A 541 31.31 -5.59 25.05
C ARG A 541 32.18 -5.07 26.19
N LEU A 542 31.58 -4.70 27.32
CA LEU A 542 32.30 -4.14 28.46
C LEU A 542 32.68 -5.24 29.44
N ASP A 543 33.71 -5.01 30.24
CA ASP A 543 34.11 -5.89 31.32
C ASP A 543 33.61 -5.31 32.66
N GLU A 544 32.75 -6.05 33.37
CA GLU A 544 32.25 -5.62 34.69
C GLU A 544 33.33 -5.63 35.77
N ASP A 545 34.40 -6.40 35.59
CA ASP A 545 35.54 -6.45 36.52
C ASP A 545 36.56 -5.32 36.26
N ASP A 546 36.46 -4.63 35.12
CA ASP A 546 37.29 -3.46 34.80
C ASP A 546 36.71 -2.18 35.45
N ALA A 547 37.42 -1.68 36.45
CA ALA A 547 37.06 -0.47 37.18
C ALA A 547 36.98 0.78 36.30
N GLU A 548 37.69 0.84 35.16
CA GLU A 548 37.65 1.96 34.21
C GLU A 548 36.35 1.96 33.39
N GLN A 549 35.77 0.78 33.14
CA GLN A 549 34.55 0.60 32.34
C GLN A 549 33.27 0.61 33.19
N LEU A 550 33.38 0.39 34.50
CA LEU A 550 32.25 0.40 35.43
C LEU A 550 31.36 1.67 35.37
N PRO A 551 31.89 2.91 35.21
CA PRO A 551 31.06 4.10 35.00
C PRO A 551 30.22 4.03 33.72
N SER A 552 30.77 3.47 32.65
CA SER A 552 30.09 3.28 31.36
C SER A 552 28.95 2.28 31.47
N ILE A 553 29.19 1.16 32.15
CA ILE A 553 28.15 0.15 32.44
C ILE A 553 27.00 0.77 33.23
N LYS A 554 27.29 1.59 34.25
CA LYS A 554 26.26 2.31 35.02
C LYS A 554 25.46 3.29 34.16
N ALA A 555 26.12 4.01 33.24
CA ALA A 555 25.46 4.92 32.32
C ALA A 555 24.52 4.18 31.36
N LEU A 556 24.97 3.05 30.80
CA LEU A 556 24.16 2.20 29.93
C LEU A 556 22.99 1.55 30.67
N LYS A 557 23.18 1.06 31.91
CA LYS A 557 22.07 0.56 32.76
C LYS A 557 21.01 1.65 32.99
N LYS A 558 21.42 2.91 33.20
CA LYS A 558 20.48 4.04 33.32
C LYS A 558 19.72 4.32 32.02
N GLN A 559 20.37 4.23 30.87
CA GLN A 559 19.70 4.36 29.56
C GLN A 559 18.75 3.20 29.29
N LEU A 560 19.12 1.98 29.67
CA LEU A 560 18.25 0.80 29.59
C LEU A 560 17.00 0.98 30.44
N ALA A 561 17.14 1.49 31.68
CA ALA A 561 15.99 1.81 32.53
C ALA A 561 15.05 2.83 31.88
N ALA A 562 15.59 3.87 31.25
CA ALA A 562 14.79 4.89 30.58
C ALA A 562 14.07 4.37 29.32
N THR A 563 14.66 3.41 28.61
CA THR A 563 14.17 2.90 27.33
C THR A 563 13.25 1.68 27.49
N ALA A 564 13.67 0.71 28.29
CA ALA A 564 12.99 -0.57 28.47
C ALA A 564 12.36 -0.75 29.85
N GLY A 565 12.61 0.15 30.80
CA GLY A 565 12.09 0.10 32.16
C GLY A 565 13.06 -0.54 33.18
N GLU A 566 12.81 -0.28 34.46
CA GLU A 566 13.63 -0.81 35.58
C GLU A 566 13.61 -2.34 35.66
N GLY A 567 12.56 -3.00 35.14
CA GLY A 567 12.47 -4.45 35.08
C GLY A 567 13.58 -5.07 34.23
N ALA A 568 13.96 -4.44 33.12
CA ALA A 568 15.04 -4.90 32.24
C ALA A 568 16.40 -4.83 32.92
N VAL A 569 16.69 -3.77 33.67
CA VAL A 569 17.94 -3.63 34.44
C VAL A 569 18.03 -4.70 35.53
N LYS A 570 16.95 -4.91 36.28
CA LYS A 570 16.88 -5.97 37.30
C LYS A 570 17.06 -7.36 36.70
N THR A 571 16.49 -7.59 35.51
CA THR A 571 16.64 -8.85 34.77
C THR A 571 18.09 -9.07 34.36
N LEU A 572 18.75 -8.03 33.87
CA LEU A 572 20.19 -8.03 33.56
C LEU A 572 21.04 -8.31 34.80
N GLU A 573 20.71 -7.75 35.97
CA GLU A 573 21.49 -7.97 37.20
C GLU A 573 21.30 -9.37 37.80
N MET A 574 20.11 -9.95 37.68
CA MET A 574 19.78 -11.24 38.30
C MET A 574 19.89 -12.43 37.34
N GLY A 575 19.96 -12.20 36.03
CA GLY A 575 19.82 -13.24 35.02
C GLY A 575 18.46 -13.94 35.06
N HIS A 576 17.42 -13.24 35.53
CA HIS A 576 16.08 -13.78 35.72
C HIS A 576 14.99 -12.70 35.60
N ASP A 577 14.00 -12.93 34.74
CA ASP A 577 12.84 -12.07 34.54
C ASP A 577 11.69 -12.45 35.48
N ARG A 578 11.42 -11.59 36.46
CA ARG A 578 10.33 -11.77 37.43
C ARG A 578 8.94 -11.65 36.81
N SER A 579 8.80 -10.97 35.67
CA SER A 579 7.51 -10.83 34.99
C SER A 579 6.97 -12.16 34.49
N LEU A 580 7.84 -13.17 34.27
CA LEU A 580 7.45 -14.52 33.88
C LEU A 580 6.55 -15.21 34.91
N GLU A 581 6.67 -14.84 36.19
CA GLU A 581 5.86 -15.40 37.28
C GLU A 581 4.50 -14.74 37.42
N ASN A 582 4.41 -13.43 37.14
CA ASN A 582 3.23 -12.61 37.43
C ASN A 582 2.38 -12.30 36.19
N SER A 583 3.01 -12.14 35.02
CA SER A 583 2.37 -11.88 33.73
C SER A 583 2.34 -13.18 32.92
N CYS A 584 1.35 -14.03 33.20
CA CYS A 584 1.22 -15.35 32.57
C CYS A 584 -0.23 -15.69 32.24
N ILE A 585 -0.41 -16.64 31.33
CA ILE A 585 -1.69 -17.31 31.09
C ILE A 585 -1.75 -18.50 32.03
N ASP A 586 -2.85 -18.63 32.76
CA ASP A 586 -3.10 -19.71 33.70
C ASP A 586 -4.43 -20.43 33.38
N ALA A 587 -4.77 -21.46 34.17
CA ALA A 587 -6.02 -22.19 34.03
C ALA A 587 -7.26 -21.29 34.14
N THR A 588 -7.21 -20.23 34.96
CA THR A 588 -8.29 -19.26 35.11
C THR A 588 -8.53 -18.49 33.82
N THR A 589 -7.46 -18.03 33.17
CA THR A 589 -7.50 -17.30 31.90
C THR A 589 -8.09 -18.16 30.78
N VAL A 590 -7.71 -19.44 30.74
CA VAL A 590 -8.28 -20.41 29.78
C VAL A 590 -9.75 -20.69 30.07
N GLN A 591 -10.16 -20.79 31.34
CA GLN A 591 -11.58 -20.92 31.70
C GLN A 591 -12.41 -19.73 31.23
N ILE A 592 -11.88 -18.51 31.37
CA ILE A 592 -12.52 -17.29 30.84
C ILE A 592 -12.71 -17.38 29.32
N ALA A 593 -11.75 -17.96 28.59
CA ALA A 593 -11.83 -18.08 27.13
C ALA A 593 -12.99 -18.98 26.64
N HIS A 594 -13.47 -19.88 27.49
CA HIS A 594 -14.61 -20.76 27.21
C HIS A 594 -15.97 -20.18 27.66
N MET A 595 -15.98 -19.04 28.37
CA MET A 595 -17.22 -18.34 28.70
C MET A 595 -17.88 -17.78 27.43
N ASN A 596 -19.16 -17.43 27.49
CA ASN A 596 -19.80 -16.74 26.37
C ASN A 596 -19.26 -15.30 26.20
N GLU A 597 -19.43 -14.71 25.02
CA GLU A 597 -18.83 -13.40 24.70
C GLU A 597 -19.23 -12.27 25.67
N ASP A 598 -20.48 -12.27 26.15
CA ASP A 598 -20.96 -11.24 27.07
C ASP A 598 -20.31 -11.37 28.46
N GLN A 599 -20.13 -12.60 28.94
CA GLN A 599 -19.40 -12.89 30.18
C GLN A 599 -17.92 -12.54 30.05
N GLN A 600 -17.29 -12.88 28.92
CA GLN A 600 -15.92 -12.48 28.63
C GLN A 600 -15.79 -10.97 28.72
N LYS A 601 -16.61 -10.21 27.99
CA LYS A 601 -16.58 -8.74 28.02
C LYS A 601 -16.77 -8.17 29.43
N ALA A 602 -17.68 -8.74 30.23
CA ALA A 602 -17.91 -8.29 31.60
C ALA A 602 -16.69 -8.53 32.51
N VAL A 603 -16.09 -9.73 32.44
CA VAL A 603 -14.87 -10.06 33.21
C VAL A 603 -13.72 -9.16 32.77
N LEU A 604 -13.51 -8.98 31.47
CA LEU A 604 -12.45 -8.12 30.93
C LEU A 604 -12.65 -6.65 31.29
N ALA A 605 -13.88 -6.15 31.29
CA ALA A 605 -14.18 -4.79 31.74
C ALA A 605 -13.84 -4.61 33.24
N MET A 606 -14.05 -5.63 34.08
CA MET A 606 -13.67 -5.59 35.49
C MET A 606 -12.15 -5.65 35.68
N PHE A 607 -11.45 -6.47 34.89
CA PHE A 607 -10.00 -6.61 34.95
C PHE A 607 -9.23 -5.38 34.41
N PHE A 608 -9.71 -4.77 33.33
CA PHE A 608 -9.02 -3.67 32.64
C PHE A 608 -9.63 -2.27 32.91
N GLY A 609 -10.93 -2.19 33.20
CA GLY A 609 -11.65 -0.93 33.37
C GLY A 609 -11.42 -0.25 34.71
N ASP A 610 -11.30 -1.01 35.81
CA ASP A 610 -11.07 -0.46 37.15
C ASP A 610 -9.57 -0.33 37.50
N ALA A 611 -8.69 -1.02 36.77
CA ALA A 611 -7.26 -1.13 37.10
C ALA A 611 -6.40 0.04 36.57
N GLY A 612 -6.91 0.88 35.67
CA GLY A 612 -6.13 2.00 35.12
C GLY A 612 -4.83 1.58 34.42
N LEU A 613 -4.83 0.40 33.78
CA LEU A 613 -3.67 -0.19 33.11
C LEU A 613 -3.27 0.65 31.90
N VAL A 614 -2.29 1.54 32.08
CA VAL A 614 -1.64 2.30 31.01
C VAL A 614 -0.35 1.57 30.63
N PRO A 615 -0.10 1.29 29.33
CA PRO A 615 1.18 0.76 28.88
C PRO A 615 2.33 1.66 29.33
N GLY A 616 3.29 1.06 30.02
CA GLY A 616 4.54 1.68 30.45
C GLY A 616 5.70 1.30 29.53
N ALA A 617 6.91 1.23 30.08
CA ALA A 617 8.06 0.70 29.37
C ALA A 617 7.92 -0.81 29.10
N ILE A 618 8.76 -1.36 28.20
CA ILE A 618 8.68 -2.75 27.71
C ILE A 618 8.65 -3.78 28.84
N SER A 619 9.48 -3.59 29.87
CA SER A 619 9.63 -4.52 31.00
C SER A 619 8.69 -4.25 32.17
N ASP A 620 7.86 -3.21 32.10
CA ASP A 620 6.93 -2.88 33.17
C ASP A 620 5.84 -3.96 33.27
N GLU A 621 5.50 -4.35 34.50
CA GLU A 621 4.57 -5.46 34.77
C GLU A 621 3.22 -5.28 34.05
N ASN A 622 2.69 -4.06 33.99
CA ASN A 622 1.44 -3.76 33.27
C ASN A 622 1.57 -3.96 31.75
N SER A 623 2.66 -3.50 31.14
CA SER A 623 2.93 -3.70 29.71
C SER A 623 3.09 -5.18 29.37
N ARG A 624 3.79 -5.92 30.23
CA ARG A 624 3.98 -7.37 30.09
C ARG A 624 2.67 -8.13 30.23
N LEU A 625 1.81 -7.75 31.18
CA LEU A 625 0.48 -8.32 31.34
C LEU A 625 -0.40 -8.06 30.12
N ILE A 626 -0.42 -6.82 29.61
CA ILE A 626 -1.18 -6.45 28.40
C ILE A 626 -0.69 -7.27 27.20
N ALA A 627 0.63 -7.34 26.98
CA ALA A 627 1.23 -8.08 25.88
C ALA A 627 0.93 -9.60 25.93
N VAL A 628 0.95 -10.20 27.13
CA VAL A 628 0.55 -11.60 27.31
C VAL A 628 -0.95 -11.75 27.08
N PHE A 629 -1.76 -10.80 27.53
CA PHE A 629 -3.21 -10.83 27.36
C PHE A 629 -3.65 -10.67 25.90
N ASP A 630 -2.87 -10.00 25.04
CA ASP A 630 -3.18 -9.93 23.60
C ASP A 630 -3.24 -11.30 22.92
N THR A 631 -2.62 -12.34 23.51
CA THR A 631 -2.79 -13.72 23.05
C THR A 631 -4.23 -14.23 23.23
N PHE A 632 -4.94 -13.79 24.28
CA PHE A 632 -6.34 -14.10 24.50
C PHE A 632 -7.20 -13.48 23.39
N THR A 633 -6.90 -12.25 23.00
CA THR A 633 -7.59 -11.54 21.91
C THR A 633 -7.42 -12.26 20.57
N HIS A 634 -6.21 -12.75 20.28
CA HIS A 634 -5.86 -13.43 19.03
C HIS A 634 -5.91 -14.97 19.11
N ARG A 635 -6.57 -15.52 20.13
CA ARG A 635 -6.54 -16.96 20.47
C ARG A 635 -6.92 -17.92 19.34
N VAL A 636 -7.85 -17.54 18.47
CA VAL A 636 -8.29 -18.39 17.35
C VAL A 636 -7.16 -18.54 16.33
N ALA A 637 -6.60 -17.42 15.87
CA ALA A 637 -5.50 -17.40 14.90
C ALA A 637 -4.22 -18.05 15.49
N LEU A 638 -3.94 -17.80 16.78
CA LEU A 638 -2.81 -18.42 17.47
C LEU A 638 -2.98 -19.93 17.62
N SER A 639 -4.18 -20.42 17.89
CA SER A 639 -4.44 -21.87 18.00
C SER A 639 -4.28 -22.59 16.67
N GLU A 640 -4.69 -21.96 15.58
CA GLU A 640 -4.46 -22.47 14.23
C GLU A 640 -2.97 -22.51 13.90
N LEU A 641 -2.25 -21.42 14.16
CA LEU A 641 -0.80 -21.33 13.96
C LEU A 641 -0.02 -22.37 14.77
N LEU A 642 -0.34 -22.51 16.06
CA LEU A 642 0.29 -23.49 16.96
C LEU A 642 -0.19 -24.93 16.71
N GLY A 643 -1.14 -25.13 15.80
CA GLY A 643 -1.49 -26.44 15.27
C GLY A 643 -0.42 -27.05 14.36
N ASP A 644 0.55 -26.26 13.86
CA ASP A 644 1.68 -26.75 13.06
C ASP A 644 2.62 -27.65 13.90
N PRO A 645 2.73 -28.96 13.59
CA PRO A 645 3.63 -29.87 14.30
C PRO A 645 5.11 -29.43 14.25
N THR A 646 5.52 -28.73 13.20
CA THR A 646 6.89 -28.25 13.00
C THR A 646 7.28 -27.26 14.08
N LEU A 647 6.39 -26.32 14.38
CA LEU A 647 6.60 -25.27 15.38
C LEU A 647 6.73 -25.88 16.79
N MET A 648 5.80 -26.79 17.14
CA MET A 648 5.75 -27.46 18.44
C MET A 648 6.96 -28.36 18.69
N THR A 649 7.30 -29.22 17.72
CA THR A 649 8.46 -30.11 17.84
C THR A 649 9.78 -29.33 17.91
N THR A 650 9.86 -28.20 17.20
CA THR A 650 11.01 -27.29 17.27
C THR A 650 11.13 -26.63 18.64
N ALA A 651 10.03 -26.11 19.21
CA ALA A 651 10.03 -25.54 20.56
C ALA A 651 10.55 -26.51 21.63
N VAL A 652 10.08 -27.76 21.61
CA VAL A 652 10.56 -28.80 22.55
C VAL A 652 12.04 -29.12 22.34
N ALA A 653 12.50 -29.23 21.08
CA ALA A 653 13.89 -29.50 20.78
C ALA A 653 14.81 -28.34 21.21
N VAL A 654 14.38 -27.10 21.01
CA VAL A 654 15.09 -25.89 21.44
C VAL A 654 15.15 -25.80 22.96
N LEU A 655 14.04 -26.03 23.67
CA LEU A 655 14.00 -26.03 25.13
C LEU A 655 14.97 -27.06 25.73
N ARG A 656 15.09 -28.25 25.13
CA ARG A 656 16.09 -29.27 25.55
C ARG A 656 17.53 -28.79 25.34
N ARG A 657 17.80 -28.05 24.26
CA ARG A 657 19.13 -27.47 24.00
C ARG A 657 19.46 -26.38 25.02
N ILE A 658 18.52 -25.50 25.33
CA ILE A 658 18.69 -24.50 26.40
C ILE A 658 19.02 -25.21 27.72
N LYS A 659 18.30 -26.28 28.07
CA LYS A 659 18.58 -27.09 29.26
C LYS A 659 20.00 -27.64 29.31
N SER A 660 20.50 -28.14 28.17
CA SER A 660 21.86 -28.68 28.06
C SER A 660 22.93 -27.58 28.16
N ALA A 661 22.65 -26.37 27.67
CA ALA A 661 23.58 -25.26 27.70
C ALA A 661 23.58 -24.54 29.07
N ASN A 662 22.42 -24.26 29.64
CA ASN A 662 22.30 -23.56 30.93
C ASN A 662 21.01 -23.94 31.67
N ARG A 663 21.16 -24.45 32.90
CA ARG A 663 20.02 -24.88 33.73
C ARG A 663 19.16 -23.72 34.23
N GLN A 664 19.75 -22.57 34.56
CA GLN A 664 19.03 -21.41 35.10
C GLN A 664 18.11 -20.77 34.05
N LEU A 665 18.62 -20.56 32.83
CA LEU A 665 17.81 -20.05 31.72
C LEU A 665 16.68 -21.01 31.34
N TYR A 666 16.96 -22.32 31.35
CA TYR A 666 15.92 -23.34 31.16
C TYR A 666 14.83 -23.27 32.23
N LEU A 667 15.19 -23.14 33.51
CA LEU A 667 14.21 -23.03 34.59
C LEU A 667 13.35 -21.78 34.42
N SER A 668 13.97 -20.65 34.05
CA SER A 668 13.26 -19.39 33.79
C SER A 668 12.26 -19.52 32.64
N ALA A 669 12.65 -20.13 31.51
CA ALA A 669 11.75 -20.39 30.40
C ALA A 669 10.58 -21.32 30.78
N ARG A 670 10.81 -22.26 31.69
CA ARG A 670 9.82 -23.25 32.11
C ARG A 670 8.75 -22.69 33.04
N VAL A 671 8.99 -21.56 33.71
CA VAL A 671 8.02 -20.92 34.64
C VAL A 671 6.65 -20.76 33.98
N ARG A 672 6.59 -20.24 32.75
CA ARG A 672 5.33 -20.06 32.02
C ARG A 672 4.64 -21.39 31.69
N PHE A 673 5.40 -22.46 31.50
CA PHE A 673 4.84 -23.80 31.28
C PHE A 673 4.24 -24.37 32.56
N GLU A 674 4.87 -24.14 33.71
CA GLU A 674 4.35 -24.57 35.03
C GLU A 674 3.04 -23.85 35.40
N ARG A 675 2.85 -22.61 34.93
CA ARG A 675 1.59 -21.86 35.12
C ARG A 675 0.40 -22.41 34.34
N LEU A 676 0.66 -23.22 33.32
CA LEU A 676 -0.36 -23.92 32.53
C LEU A 676 -0.73 -25.30 33.14
N ASP A 677 -0.29 -25.61 34.36
CA ASP A 677 -0.70 -26.84 35.04
C ASP A 677 -2.23 -26.93 35.14
N GLY A 678 -2.78 -28.08 34.75
CA GLY A 678 -4.23 -28.29 34.65
C GLY A 678 -4.89 -27.78 33.36
N VAL A 679 -4.16 -27.19 32.40
CA VAL A 679 -4.66 -26.84 31.06
C VAL A 679 -4.36 -27.94 30.06
N ASP A 680 -5.38 -28.48 29.40
CA ASP A 680 -5.21 -29.38 28.26
C ASP A 680 -4.80 -28.57 27.03
N THR A 681 -3.50 -28.49 26.76
CA THR A 681 -2.94 -27.78 25.60
C THR A 681 -2.89 -28.63 24.33
N ASP A 682 -3.29 -29.91 24.40
CA ASP A 682 -3.48 -30.75 23.20
C ASP A 682 -4.81 -30.41 22.51
N ASP A 683 -5.81 -29.95 23.28
CA ASP A 683 -7.07 -29.40 22.78
C ASP A 683 -6.81 -28.18 21.86
N PRO A 684 -7.23 -28.24 20.57
CA PRO A 684 -7.14 -27.11 19.66
C PRO A 684 -7.66 -25.78 20.21
N GLN A 685 -8.65 -25.77 21.10
CA GLN A 685 -9.21 -24.53 21.67
C GLN A 685 -8.28 -23.84 22.68
N ASN A 686 -7.29 -24.55 23.20
CA ASN A 686 -6.40 -24.08 24.28
C ASN A 686 -4.96 -23.87 23.84
N ARG A 687 -4.59 -24.31 22.62
CA ARG A 687 -3.21 -24.25 22.12
C ARG A 687 -2.60 -22.85 22.16
N TRP A 688 -3.39 -21.82 21.91
CA TRP A 688 -2.95 -20.42 21.99
C TRP A 688 -2.26 -20.06 23.31
N ALA A 689 -2.61 -20.73 24.42
CA ALA A 689 -2.00 -20.50 25.73
C ALA A 689 -0.49 -20.81 25.75
N LEU A 690 0.01 -21.61 24.79
CA LEU A 690 1.43 -21.91 24.64
C LEU A 690 2.21 -20.79 23.95
N ALA A 691 1.57 -19.78 23.36
CA ALA A 691 2.26 -18.72 22.62
C ALA A 691 3.32 -17.98 23.46
N PRO A 692 3.06 -17.53 24.71
CA PRO A 692 4.08 -16.92 25.55
C PRO A 692 5.23 -17.84 25.95
N VAL A 693 4.99 -19.16 26.01
CA VAL A 693 6.03 -20.15 26.31
C VAL A 693 6.97 -20.28 25.11
N ILE A 694 6.40 -20.47 23.92
CA ILE A 694 7.14 -20.69 22.68
C ILE A 694 7.95 -19.44 22.31
N SER A 695 7.35 -18.25 22.41
CA SER A 695 8.00 -16.97 22.17
C SER A 695 9.27 -16.80 23.04
N MET A 696 9.16 -17.01 24.35
CA MET A 696 10.30 -16.90 25.27
C MET A 696 11.39 -17.95 25.01
N VAL A 697 11.00 -19.20 24.71
CA VAL A 697 11.95 -20.28 24.37
C VAL A 697 12.75 -19.94 23.12
N PHE A 698 12.10 -19.42 22.08
CA PHE A 698 12.78 -19.02 20.85
C PHE A 698 13.66 -17.81 21.07
N ALA A 699 13.17 -16.78 21.77
CA ALA A 699 13.94 -15.60 22.14
C ALA A 699 15.23 -15.96 22.90
N LEU A 700 15.14 -16.79 23.95
CA LEU A 700 16.31 -17.24 24.71
C LEU A 700 17.32 -17.97 23.83
N ALA A 701 16.87 -18.91 22.98
CA ALA A 701 17.78 -19.64 22.12
C ALA A 701 18.49 -18.75 21.09
N THR A 702 17.78 -17.80 20.49
CA THR A 702 18.38 -16.87 19.52
C THR A 702 19.34 -15.91 20.19
N ARG A 703 19.03 -15.42 21.40
CA ARG A 703 19.92 -14.51 22.13
C ARG A 703 21.14 -15.22 22.73
N MET A 704 20.98 -16.46 23.21
CA MET A 704 22.13 -17.31 23.57
C MET A 704 23.05 -17.56 22.38
N HIS A 705 22.50 -17.74 21.17
CA HIS A 705 23.31 -17.91 19.96
C HIS A 705 24.03 -16.63 19.56
N ALA A 706 23.34 -15.49 19.59
CA ALA A 706 23.92 -14.18 19.27
C ALA A 706 25.15 -13.85 20.13
N HIS A 707 25.12 -14.25 21.40
CA HIS A 707 26.24 -14.08 22.35
C HIS A 707 27.19 -15.29 22.43
N GLY A 708 27.09 -16.26 21.52
CA GLY A 708 28.03 -17.39 21.44
C GLY A 708 27.84 -18.52 22.48
N HIS A 709 26.84 -18.44 23.35
CA HIS A 709 26.54 -19.46 24.37
C HIS A 709 25.68 -20.63 23.86
N LEU A 710 25.26 -20.58 22.60
CA LEU A 710 24.62 -21.69 21.92
C LEU A 710 25.24 -21.83 20.50
N PRO A 711 26.08 -22.85 20.24
CA PRO A 711 26.85 -22.92 18.99
C PRO A 711 26.00 -23.17 17.74
N THR A 712 24.79 -23.72 17.90
CA THR A 712 23.89 -23.98 16.77
C THR A 712 22.43 -23.84 17.18
N LEU A 713 21.65 -23.18 16.33
CA LEU A 713 20.20 -23.05 16.44
C LEU A 713 19.45 -24.32 16.02
N GLY A 714 20.14 -25.31 15.44
CA GLY A 714 19.54 -26.55 14.96
C GLY A 714 18.42 -26.28 13.95
N LYS A 715 17.20 -26.72 14.27
CA LYS A 715 16.02 -26.54 13.40
C LYS A 715 15.26 -25.23 13.62
N LEU A 716 15.67 -24.38 14.58
CA LEU A 716 14.95 -23.15 14.89
C LEU A 716 14.73 -22.22 13.67
N PRO A 717 15.67 -22.06 12.73
CA PRO A 717 15.43 -21.24 11.53
C PRO A 717 14.25 -21.72 10.66
N GLN A 718 13.89 -23.01 10.73
CA GLN A 718 12.72 -23.57 10.03
C GLN A 718 11.39 -23.10 10.66
N ALA A 719 11.42 -22.69 11.93
CA ALA A 719 10.26 -22.18 12.65
C ALA A 719 10.10 -20.65 12.56
N TYR A 720 11.02 -19.93 11.89
CA TYR A 720 10.96 -18.48 11.78
C TYR A 720 9.72 -17.96 11.07
N GLU A 721 9.20 -18.68 10.07
CA GLU A 721 7.93 -18.29 9.44
C GLU A 721 6.77 -18.32 10.44
N GLY A 722 6.66 -19.42 11.22
CA GLY A 722 5.63 -19.55 12.25
C GLY A 722 5.80 -18.54 13.39
N TRP A 723 7.04 -18.29 13.83
CA TRP A 723 7.33 -17.31 14.87
C TRP A 723 7.12 -15.87 14.39
N ALA A 724 7.44 -15.55 13.13
CA ALA A 724 7.13 -14.26 12.52
C ALA A 724 5.62 -14.03 12.45
N LYS A 725 4.82 -15.03 12.04
CA LYS A 725 3.34 -14.95 12.09
C LYS A 725 2.82 -14.72 13.51
N MET A 726 3.43 -15.36 14.51
CA MET A 726 3.10 -15.09 15.92
C MET A 726 3.40 -13.63 16.29
N ALA A 727 4.53 -13.07 15.83
CA ALA A 727 4.90 -11.69 16.08
C ALA A 727 4.00 -10.67 15.35
N GLN A 728 3.34 -11.04 14.26
CA GLN A 728 2.30 -10.19 13.65
C GLN A 728 1.03 -10.13 14.50
N LEU A 729 0.69 -11.23 15.19
CA LEU A 729 -0.49 -11.32 16.05
C LEU A 729 -0.26 -10.69 17.43
N VAL A 730 0.93 -10.91 18.02
CA VAL A 730 1.27 -10.46 19.38
C VAL A 730 2.68 -9.81 19.41
N PRO A 731 2.87 -8.66 18.75
CA PRO A 731 4.18 -8.02 18.58
C PRO A 731 4.86 -7.61 19.89
N ASP A 732 4.09 -7.09 20.85
CA ASP A 732 4.62 -6.58 22.13
C ASP A 732 5.11 -7.73 23.03
N LEU A 733 4.45 -8.89 22.97
CA LEU A 733 4.88 -10.09 23.66
C LEU A 733 6.26 -10.53 23.15
N VAL A 734 6.38 -10.65 21.83
CA VAL A 734 7.58 -11.16 21.17
C VAL A 734 8.76 -10.20 21.33
N THR A 735 8.57 -8.90 21.08
CA THR A 735 9.63 -7.90 21.24
C THR A 735 10.10 -7.79 22.69
N GLY A 736 9.17 -7.81 23.65
CA GLY A 736 9.51 -7.84 25.06
C GLY A 736 10.21 -9.13 25.49
N ASP A 737 9.81 -10.29 24.97
CA ASP A 737 10.50 -11.57 25.21
C ASP A 737 11.93 -11.53 24.64
N VAL A 738 12.15 -10.96 23.45
CA VAL A 738 13.49 -10.82 22.85
C VAL A 738 14.41 -9.93 23.69
N VAL A 739 13.94 -8.76 24.12
CA VAL A 739 14.74 -7.84 24.96
C VAL A 739 15.07 -8.46 26.31
N LEU A 740 14.08 -9.07 26.98
CA LEU A 740 14.28 -9.66 28.30
C LEU A 740 15.12 -10.94 28.23
N ALA A 741 14.97 -11.75 27.17
CA ALA A 741 15.85 -12.89 26.93
C ALA A 741 17.31 -12.45 26.76
N ASP A 742 17.57 -11.35 26.05
CA ASP A 742 18.93 -10.82 25.87
C ASP A 742 19.52 -10.34 27.20
N ALA A 743 18.74 -9.60 28.00
CA ALA A 743 19.13 -9.20 29.35
C ALA A 743 19.39 -10.40 30.27
N MET A 744 18.56 -11.44 30.23
CA MET A 744 18.75 -12.68 31.01
C MET A 744 20.04 -13.39 30.61
N VAL A 745 20.34 -13.49 29.31
CA VAL A 745 21.56 -14.13 28.82
C VAL A 745 22.78 -13.40 29.33
N LEU A 746 22.83 -12.07 29.18
CA LEU A 746 23.93 -11.26 29.69
C LEU A 746 24.04 -11.29 31.22
N GLY A 747 22.92 -11.36 31.94
CA GLY A 747 22.93 -11.49 33.40
C GLY A 747 23.43 -12.83 33.92
N VAL A 748 23.26 -13.91 33.15
CA VAL A 748 23.73 -15.26 33.52
C VAL A 748 25.18 -15.49 33.14
N PHE A 749 25.62 -14.98 31.98
CA PHE A 749 26.95 -15.26 31.44
C PHE A 749 27.95 -14.11 31.64
N GLY A 750 27.49 -12.90 31.98
CA GLY A 750 28.30 -11.68 32.07
C GLY A 750 28.55 -11.04 30.70
N PRO A 751 28.94 -9.75 30.66
CA PRO A 751 29.45 -9.12 29.44
C PRO A 751 30.90 -9.57 29.19
N ASN A 752 31.24 -9.89 27.94
CA ASN A 752 32.45 -10.57 27.46
C ASN A 752 32.82 -11.93 28.09
N LEU A 753 32.57 -12.99 27.32
CA LEU A 753 33.48 -14.14 27.17
C LEU A 753 33.62 -14.47 25.68
N LYS A 754 34.33 -13.62 24.91
CA LYS A 754 34.93 -14.04 23.63
C LYS A 754 36.41 -14.31 23.91
N ASP A 755 36.76 -15.59 24.04
CA ASP A 755 38.09 -16.07 23.65
C ASP A 755 38.16 -16.15 22.12
#